data_AF-A0A378JPI0-F1
#
_entry.id   AF-A0A378JPI0-F1
#
_cell.length_a   1.000
_cell.length_b   1.000
_cell.length_c   1.000
_cell.angle_alpha   90.00
_cell.angle_beta   90.00
_cell.angle_gamma   90.00
#
_symmetry.space_group_name_H-M   'P 1'
#
loop_
_entity.id
_entity.type
_entity.pdbx_description
1 polymer ?
#
loop_
_entity_poly.entity_id
_entity_poly.type
_entity_poly.pdbx_seq_one_letter_code
_entity_poly.pdbx_strand_id
1 'polypeptide(L)'
;MLVRRLQEFIQVVSLNEASLNFADLTFLNFLKTNFSSLEPSQALSNYEITLIESAFIQRWNHIVNNIKDDYTILPFAPSNEWIALAKSLGKELRKPFLTILISGAELARDFDLNEIEDLNNIYLGHDDKTICSVTSLLHKLRQSVNTLVKDGKFDNHPSLTIKELYRLCSKEHANKEELSFKNYFIDEILPVWHSDCVKIELTSALCEVIHTYFDCEEAQDFAKFKIAFKNFCNYLNTFAPEDINALYSIYIEYEQNKVYLAEILIDCFANPELEDLAKKLNIVLDKIYSTHSPSFLKNKLFERPIQTKHYFEFHNLQELLSALSLTILPAFSSKASVFKHKFLSQNTFNSTQLEELSDLLSMNWQKIIYNSDNLLLQEDKSGLTIWHCLVRQFAPTWKATGQLPRQLLPDLLTVIEAYFQSIELDNKSQLKRAIIDFINALKFSNLEDVNYLYSVLFKVRGKQFYLLELLIELLQPTTNLTPKLKAVAQWIYELDHSLIGKQNQLASVYQTLQAGAYYKLSKLESLVNALSTESLSIVLKEKITKLKQSIRAKEKINQKLIMEIVEIFSLRWQEISDKRLDYTRLVDGANKSWISLAQYLEGAGLINFLNPPIYYKLLIPTLTHHLDFVTEEKLTVYPLTYYIVSEQGDELIFLPNCINNFKYRKTFYNCNHFKPFTSLEKERIKQSLPHFVNCFNEAEEEKHEVPASRKTVLEVKKLVEGTLYPEGLYLGNNITESQLDCAENSYAEFLVYLNSLPEEERLHLLNQTIFFEGRKITFLEVLEQVLDKGECLVVYAQYFLKFLIDYDPFVRFPVEWEHKVRIDPLRLQSAQKVYSDYNYISSEEAIKRILILCVSVMTHNFKYLPLTGSSLSLWDRSNTITKTGKDIMSLIKRAIVTGNFTQARFIYASLIEAIIKPASINDGFRVTFMRYTDTMDWLNKIIDETLFKQNTITCFEPDTLLMVLWSYNNRSSRVGLQIESFLEEIILTQLQEQNDYLKWIRINIKFSEFLKEIPKEDSDEILSQLREKVEPIPPSTLLQTIRDFMIHRMAWQVARTSKNFGIFKDSSINTIFYQDLAKRFHQELDAFNFQGQAWYELPTILEKIARRVLPNFEMTSLPRYFSKLATNIPFLETSQDEEEMYLNSSVMPTVL
;
A
#
# COMPACT_ATOMS: atom_id res chain seq x y z
N MET A 1 -19.67 54.38 45.07
CA MET A 1 -20.47 54.87 43.94
C MET A 1 -21.93 54.74 44.35
N LEU A 2 -22.79 55.73 44.08
CA LEU A 2 -24.21 55.63 44.41
C LEU A 2 -24.92 54.65 43.46
N VAL A 3 -25.85 53.86 44.00
CA VAL A 3 -26.73 52.96 43.23
C VAL A 3 -27.42 53.71 42.09
N ARG A 4 -27.80 54.98 42.31
CA ARG A 4 -28.35 55.88 41.28
C ARG A 4 -27.55 55.88 39.97
N ARG A 5 -26.23 55.92 40.00
CA ARG A 5 -25.41 55.94 38.77
C ARG A 5 -25.49 54.64 37.97
N LEU A 6 -25.63 53.51 38.67
CA LEU A 6 -25.82 52.21 38.04
C LEU A 6 -27.22 52.07 37.46
N GLN A 7 -28.25 52.58 38.16
CA GLN A 7 -29.62 52.64 37.66
C GLN A 7 -29.75 53.56 36.44
N GLU A 8 -29.05 54.71 36.42
CA GLU A 8 -28.95 55.60 35.26
C GLU A 8 -28.30 54.88 34.07
N PHE A 9 -27.20 54.14 34.30
CA PHE A 9 -26.60 53.29 33.25
C PHE A 9 -27.58 52.23 32.73
N ILE A 10 -28.24 51.48 33.62
CA ILE A 10 -29.24 50.46 33.25
C ILE A 10 -30.34 51.10 32.39
N GLN A 11 -30.85 52.26 32.81
CA GLN A 11 -31.90 52.97 32.06
C GLN A 11 -31.42 53.38 30.67
N VAL A 12 -30.24 53.99 30.55
CA VAL A 12 -29.68 54.45 29.26
C VAL A 12 -29.46 53.26 28.31
N VAL A 13 -28.87 52.18 28.79
CA VAL A 13 -28.62 50.98 27.98
C VAL A 13 -29.93 50.27 27.62
N SER A 14 -30.94 50.29 28.52
CA SER A 14 -32.27 49.72 28.25
C SER A 14 -33.00 50.39 27.08
N LEU A 15 -32.81 51.71 26.90
CA LEU A 15 -33.39 52.45 25.76
C LEU A 15 -32.86 51.97 24.42
N ASN A 16 -31.69 51.34 24.40
CA ASN A 16 -31.00 50.84 23.22
C ASN A 16 -31.02 49.29 23.13
N GLU A 17 -31.88 48.61 23.90
CA GLU A 17 -31.96 47.14 23.96
C GLU A 17 -32.00 46.45 22.59
N ALA A 18 -32.76 47.00 21.64
CA ALA A 18 -32.91 46.44 20.30
C ALA A 18 -31.60 46.44 19.48
N SER A 19 -30.59 47.20 19.90
CA SER A 19 -29.28 47.31 19.25
C SER A 19 -28.16 46.59 19.99
N LEU A 20 -28.44 46.02 21.17
CA LEU A 20 -27.45 45.31 21.97
C LEU A 20 -27.24 43.88 21.43
N ASN A 21 -25.99 43.41 21.49
CA ASN A 21 -25.71 42.00 21.26
C ASN A 21 -26.29 41.12 22.39
N PHE A 22 -26.39 39.81 22.15
CA PHE A 22 -26.97 38.87 23.10
C PHE A 22 -26.26 38.86 24.46
N ALA A 23 -24.93 39.02 24.47
CA ALA A 23 -24.15 39.05 25.69
C ALA A 23 -24.52 40.28 26.53
N ASP A 24 -24.56 41.46 25.91
CA ASP A 24 -24.94 42.72 26.55
C ASP A 24 -26.37 42.73 27.09
N LEU A 25 -27.31 42.11 26.39
CA LEU A 25 -28.68 41.90 26.88
C LEU A 25 -28.70 41.01 28.13
N THR A 26 -27.92 39.92 28.12
CA THR A 26 -27.80 39.01 29.26
C THR A 26 -27.25 39.75 30.48
N PHE A 27 -26.21 40.55 30.31
CA PHE A 27 -25.61 41.34 31.39
C PHE A 27 -26.53 42.48 31.85
N LEU A 28 -27.21 43.17 30.93
CA LEU A 28 -28.19 44.19 31.28
C LEU A 28 -29.31 43.61 32.16
N ASN A 29 -29.82 42.43 31.82
CA ASN A 29 -30.85 41.76 32.61
C ASN A 29 -30.32 41.31 33.98
N PHE A 30 -29.09 40.83 34.04
CA PHE A 30 -28.41 40.54 35.31
C PHE A 30 -28.33 41.81 36.18
N LEU A 31 -27.93 42.95 35.62
CA LEU A 31 -27.85 44.21 36.35
C LEU A 31 -29.24 44.74 36.77
N LYS A 32 -30.26 44.64 35.92
CA LYS A 32 -31.65 44.99 36.29
C LYS A 32 -32.14 44.19 37.48
N THR A 33 -31.96 42.87 37.42
CA THR A 33 -32.46 41.95 38.45
C THR A 33 -31.83 42.23 39.82
N ASN A 34 -30.54 42.56 39.84
CA ASN A 34 -29.80 42.75 41.10
C ASN A 34 -29.82 44.19 41.63
N PHE A 35 -30.03 45.20 40.78
CA PHE A 35 -29.80 46.61 41.17
C PHE A 35 -31.00 47.55 40.97
N SER A 36 -32.07 47.16 40.27
CA SER A 36 -33.23 48.05 40.04
C SER A 36 -34.11 48.27 41.28
N SER A 37 -34.09 47.36 42.27
CA SER A 37 -34.87 47.47 43.52
C SER A 37 -34.15 48.18 44.66
N LEU A 38 -32.89 48.55 44.45
CA LEU A 38 -32.02 49.19 45.44
C LEU A 38 -32.29 50.70 45.56
N GLU A 39 -32.12 51.25 46.77
CA GLU A 39 -32.36 52.68 47.05
C GLU A 39 -31.35 53.57 46.30
N PRO A 40 -31.78 54.53 45.46
CA PRO A 40 -30.87 55.29 44.59
C PRO A 40 -29.78 56.07 45.36
N SER A 41 -30.09 56.56 46.55
CA SER A 41 -29.16 57.35 47.39
C SER A 41 -28.16 56.51 48.19
N GLN A 42 -28.25 55.18 48.18
CA GLN A 42 -27.30 54.34 48.91
C GLN A 42 -26.00 54.14 48.11
N ALA A 43 -24.88 53.98 48.82
CA ALA A 43 -23.62 53.58 48.22
C ALA A 43 -23.61 52.07 47.97
N LEU A 44 -22.98 51.62 46.88
CA LEU A 44 -22.77 50.20 46.61
C LEU A 44 -21.91 49.55 47.71
N SER A 45 -22.37 48.42 48.21
CA SER A 45 -21.64 47.53 49.10
C SER A 45 -20.52 46.79 48.37
N ASN A 46 -19.57 46.21 49.12
CA ASN A 46 -18.48 45.42 48.55
C ASN A 46 -19.00 44.20 47.76
N TYR A 47 -20.07 43.56 48.24
CA TYR A 47 -20.69 42.43 47.56
C TYR A 47 -21.25 42.84 46.19
N GLU A 48 -21.98 43.95 46.15
CA GLU A 48 -22.52 44.55 44.93
C GLU A 48 -21.42 44.96 43.93
N ILE A 49 -20.31 45.51 44.43
CA ILE A 49 -19.13 45.81 43.62
C ILE A 49 -18.55 44.53 43.00
N THR A 50 -18.41 43.45 43.77
CA THR A 50 -17.94 42.15 43.25
C THR A 50 -18.88 41.57 42.20
N LEU A 51 -20.21 41.73 42.36
CA LEU A 51 -21.18 41.32 41.34
C LEU A 51 -20.98 42.10 40.03
N ILE A 52 -20.74 43.41 40.11
CA ILE A 52 -20.47 44.24 38.93
C ILE A 52 -19.15 43.84 38.27
N GLU A 53 -18.06 43.66 39.04
CA GLU A 53 -16.77 43.18 38.52
C GLU A 53 -16.93 41.80 37.84
N SER A 54 -17.73 40.90 38.41
CA SER A 54 -18.02 39.60 37.79
C SER A 54 -18.77 39.72 36.46
N ALA A 55 -19.69 40.68 36.34
CA ALA A 55 -20.39 40.96 35.09
C ALA A 55 -19.43 41.49 34.01
N PHE A 56 -18.45 42.34 34.37
CA PHE A 56 -17.42 42.80 33.44
C PHE A 56 -16.49 41.67 32.98
N ILE A 57 -16.07 40.76 33.87
CA ILE A 57 -15.28 39.57 33.51
C ILE A 57 -16.04 38.71 32.50
N GLN A 58 -17.30 38.39 32.81
CA GLN A 58 -18.12 37.58 31.94
C GLN A 58 -18.36 38.26 30.59
N ARG A 59 -18.61 39.58 30.57
CA ARG A 59 -18.76 40.36 29.34
C ARG A 59 -17.51 40.32 28.50
N TRP A 60 -16.35 40.59 29.09
CA TRP A 60 -15.08 40.56 28.38
C TRP A 60 -14.85 39.22 27.68
N ASN A 61 -15.07 38.10 28.38
CA ASN A 61 -14.94 36.76 27.82
C ASN A 61 -15.90 36.47 26.64
N HIS A 62 -17.02 37.19 26.54
CA HIS A 62 -17.98 37.04 25.43
C HIS A 62 -17.70 37.96 24.24
N ILE A 63 -17.09 39.13 24.47
CA ILE A 63 -16.84 40.13 23.41
C ILE A 63 -15.41 40.06 22.86
N VAL A 64 -14.46 39.47 23.58
CA VAL A 64 -13.06 39.38 23.13
C VAL A 64 -13.01 38.63 21.80
N ASN A 65 -12.26 39.17 20.83
CA ASN A 65 -12.20 38.71 19.43
C ASN A 65 -13.46 38.93 18.58
N ASN A 66 -14.54 39.53 19.09
CA ASN A 66 -15.67 39.95 18.28
C ASN A 66 -15.41 41.37 17.74
N ILE A 67 -15.21 41.51 16.42
CA ILE A 67 -14.89 42.78 15.74
C ILE A 67 -15.78 43.93 16.20
N LYS A 68 -17.08 43.68 16.39
CA LYS A 68 -18.07 44.73 16.64
C LYS A 68 -18.08 45.23 18.09
N ASP A 69 -17.60 44.41 19.02
CA ASP A 69 -17.80 44.60 20.46
C ASP A 69 -16.49 44.62 21.27
N ASP A 70 -15.37 44.17 20.69
CA ASP A 70 -14.06 44.14 21.32
C ASP A 70 -13.48 45.56 21.46
N TYR A 71 -13.31 46.00 22.71
CA TYR A 71 -12.76 47.32 23.06
C TYR A 71 -11.37 47.59 22.48
N THR A 72 -10.61 46.55 22.16
CA THR A 72 -9.25 46.63 21.62
C THR A 72 -9.23 46.72 20.09
N ILE A 73 -10.37 46.48 19.43
CA ILE A 73 -10.53 46.53 17.95
C ILE A 73 -11.35 47.75 17.54
N LEU A 74 -12.57 47.91 18.06
CA LEU A 74 -13.47 49.02 17.75
C LEU A 74 -13.98 49.71 19.04
N PRO A 75 -13.34 50.79 19.51
CA PRO A 75 -13.74 51.41 20.77
C PRO A 75 -14.98 52.32 20.69
N PHE A 76 -15.67 52.41 19.54
CA PHE A 76 -16.69 53.44 19.27
C PHE A 76 -18.13 52.96 18.94
N ALA A 77 -18.46 51.66 19.02
CA ALA A 77 -19.83 51.18 18.80
C ALA A 77 -20.36 50.40 20.02
N PRO A 78 -21.69 50.37 20.25
CA PRO A 78 -22.52 50.73 21.44
C PRO A 78 -21.95 50.56 22.87
N SER A 79 -20.63 50.72 23.04
CA SER A 79 -19.87 50.39 24.25
C SER A 79 -19.52 51.62 25.12
N ASN A 80 -19.94 52.82 24.72
CA ASN A 80 -19.59 54.07 25.41
C ASN A 80 -20.14 54.10 26.83
N GLU A 81 -21.32 53.55 27.04
CA GLU A 81 -21.99 53.46 28.33
C GLU A 81 -21.23 52.50 29.26
N TRP A 82 -20.76 51.36 28.76
CA TRP A 82 -19.96 50.39 29.52
C TRP A 82 -18.60 50.98 29.92
N ILE A 83 -17.95 51.70 28.99
CA ILE A 83 -16.70 52.43 29.25
C ILE A 83 -16.94 53.54 30.30
N ALA A 84 -18.03 54.30 30.19
CA ALA A 84 -18.38 55.35 31.15
C ALA A 84 -18.67 54.79 32.55
N LEU A 85 -19.34 53.64 32.63
CA LEU A 85 -19.56 52.92 33.88
C LEU A 85 -18.24 52.43 34.48
N ALA A 86 -17.37 51.80 33.68
CA ALA A 86 -16.05 51.36 34.12
C ALA A 86 -15.18 52.54 34.61
N LYS A 87 -15.18 53.68 33.92
CA LYS A 87 -14.50 54.91 34.35
C LYS A 87 -15.03 55.43 35.69
N SER A 88 -16.35 55.37 35.89
CA SER A 88 -17.00 55.78 37.14
C SER A 88 -16.66 54.85 38.31
N LEU A 89 -16.64 53.53 38.06
CA LEU A 89 -16.23 52.53 39.03
C LEU A 89 -14.73 52.63 39.35
N GLY A 90 -13.87 52.82 38.35
CA GLY A 90 -12.42 52.94 38.54
C GLY A 90 -12.05 54.11 39.46
N LYS A 91 -12.70 55.27 39.27
CA LYS A 91 -12.53 56.44 40.15
C LYS A 91 -12.91 56.13 41.61
N GLU A 92 -13.98 55.38 41.81
CA GLU A 92 -14.45 55.02 43.15
C GLU A 92 -13.54 53.99 43.82
N LEU A 93 -13.16 52.95 43.09
CA LEU A 93 -12.36 51.82 43.58
C LEU A 93 -10.87 52.15 43.64
N ARG A 94 -10.46 53.33 43.14
CA ARG A 94 -9.05 53.71 42.93
C ARG A 94 -8.29 52.66 42.12
N LYS A 95 -8.96 52.08 41.12
CA LYS A 95 -8.40 51.12 40.15
C LYS A 95 -8.41 51.76 38.76
N PRO A 96 -7.40 51.51 37.90
CA PRO A 96 -7.47 51.95 36.51
C PRO A 96 -8.69 51.34 35.82
N PHE A 97 -9.49 52.16 35.14
CA PHE A 97 -10.76 51.70 34.58
C PHE A 97 -10.60 50.54 33.58
N LEU A 98 -9.44 50.44 32.92
CA LEU A 98 -9.12 49.37 31.99
C LEU A 98 -9.05 47.99 32.67
N THR A 99 -8.62 47.92 33.94
CA THR A 99 -8.60 46.67 34.73
C THR A 99 -10.00 46.18 35.10
N ILE A 100 -10.99 47.07 35.06
CA ILE A 100 -12.40 46.75 35.23
C ILE A 100 -12.98 46.37 33.86
N LEU A 101 -12.71 47.17 32.84
CA LEU A 101 -13.26 47.02 31.49
C LEU A 101 -12.77 45.74 30.79
N ILE A 102 -11.49 45.42 30.92
CA ILE A 102 -10.78 44.27 30.34
C ILE A 102 -10.25 43.43 31.51
N SER A 103 -11.17 42.89 32.30
CA SER A 103 -10.83 42.17 33.52
C SER A 103 -10.06 40.87 33.20
N GLY A 104 -8.92 40.67 33.87
CA GLY A 104 -8.05 39.51 33.68
C GLY A 104 -6.89 39.70 32.69
N ALA A 105 -6.79 40.89 32.08
CA ALA A 105 -5.66 41.24 31.23
C ALA A 105 -4.42 41.68 32.04
N GLU A 106 -3.25 41.27 31.56
CA GLU A 106 -1.94 41.66 32.07
C GLU A 106 -1.38 42.83 31.23
N LEU A 107 -0.49 43.64 31.79
CA LEU A 107 0.15 44.72 31.04
C LEU A 107 1.51 44.27 30.52
N ALA A 108 1.85 44.71 29.31
CA ALA A 108 3.22 44.69 28.87
C ALA A 108 4.11 45.49 29.86
N ARG A 109 5.33 45.00 30.13
CA ARG A 109 6.25 45.54 31.17
C ARG A 109 6.59 47.03 31.03
N ASP A 110 6.40 47.60 29.84
CA ASP A 110 6.74 48.98 29.49
C ASP A 110 5.51 49.92 29.50
N PHE A 111 4.40 49.55 30.15
CA PHE A 111 3.10 50.20 29.96
C PHE A 111 2.43 50.64 31.28
N ASP A 112 2.18 51.95 31.46
CA ASP A 112 1.46 52.50 32.62
C ASP A 112 -0.04 52.64 32.31
N LEU A 113 -0.87 51.95 33.10
CA LEU A 113 -2.33 52.00 33.02
C LEU A 113 -2.93 53.38 33.25
N ASN A 114 -2.24 54.25 33.99
CA ASN A 114 -2.76 55.56 34.34
C ASN A 114 -2.68 56.57 33.19
N GLU A 115 -1.92 56.26 32.12
CA GLU A 115 -1.71 57.14 30.97
C GLU A 115 -2.68 56.86 29.80
N ILE A 116 -3.48 55.80 29.89
CA ILE A 116 -4.36 55.35 28.80
C ILE A 116 -5.71 56.08 28.89
N GLU A 117 -5.82 57.22 28.21
CA GLU A 117 -7.11 57.89 28.02
C GLU A 117 -7.86 57.38 26.77
N ASP A 118 -7.12 56.87 25.79
CA ASP A 118 -7.61 56.44 24.48
C ASP A 118 -7.45 54.93 24.25
N LEU A 119 -8.58 54.23 24.10
CA LEU A 119 -8.63 52.79 23.82
C LEU A 119 -8.16 52.46 22.39
N ASN A 120 -8.10 53.43 21.49
CA ASN A 120 -7.52 53.21 20.16
C ASN A 120 -6.02 52.88 20.24
N ASN A 121 -5.33 53.41 21.26
CA ASN A 121 -3.91 53.21 21.46
C ASN A 121 -3.56 51.86 22.12
N ILE A 122 -4.54 51.00 22.39
CA ILE A 122 -4.27 49.66 22.94
C ILE A 122 -4.69 48.55 21.97
N TYR A 123 -3.99 47.44 22.03
CA TYR A 123 -4.39 46.18 21.42
C TYR A 123 -4.07 45.01 22.35
N LEU A 124 -4.72 43.88 22.15
CA LEU A 124 -4.46 42.66 22.89
C LEU A 124 -3.41 41.82 22.15
N GLY A 125 -2.40 41.32 22.86
CA GLY A 125 -1.35 40.46 22.33
C GLY A 125 -1.84 39.07 21.93
N HIS A 126 -0.96 38.27 21.34
CA HIS A 126 -1.28 36.92 20.85
C HIS A 126 -1.90 35.98 21.92
N ASP A 127 -1.54 36.17 23.19
CA ASP A 127 -2.00 35.37 24.33
C ASP A 127 -3.42 35.68 24.83
N ASP A 128 -4.10 36.65 24.21
CA ASP A 128 -5.41 37.17 24.61
C ASP A 128 -5.47 37.74 26.03
N LYS A 129 -4.32 38.06 26.61
CA LYS A 129 -4.21 38.52 27.99
C LYS A 129 -3.38 39.78 28.11
N THR A 130 -2.31 39.90 27.34
CA THR A 130 -1.41 41.04 27.45
C THR A 130 -1.95 42.23 26.68
N ILE A 131 -2.18 43.36 27.36
CA ILE A 131 -2.51 44.64 26.73
C ILE A 131 -1.21 45.34 26.34
N CYS A 132 -1.14 45.71 25.07
CA CYS A 132 0.00 46.35 24.44
C CYS A 132 -0.37 47.73 23.89
N SER A 133 0.61 48.62 23.81
CA SER A 133 0.50 49.96 23.21
C SER A 133 0.69 49.92 21.71
N VAL A 134 -0.24 50.49 20.95
CA VAL A 134 -0.06 50.72 19.50
C VAL A 134 1.07 51.71 19.27
N THR A 135 1.13 52.80 20.05
CA THR A 135 2.19 53.83 19.92
C THR A 135 3.57 53.27 20.26
N SER A 136 3.70 52.47 21.31
CA SER A 136 4.99 51.86 21.66
C SER A 136 5.41 50.80 20.65
N LEU A 137 4.46 50.03 20.09
CA LEU A 137 4.74 49.11 18.98
C LEU A 137 5.22 49.87 17.74
N LEU A 138 4.52 50.93 17.35
CA LEU A 138 4.91 51.78 16.22
C LEU A 138 6.31 52.35 16.43
N HIS A 139 6.61 52.89 17.61
CA HIS A 139 7.95 53.38 17.94
C HIS A 139 9.02 52.28 17.80
N LYS A 140 8.76 51.08 18.32
CA LYS A 140 9.66 49.91 18.17
C LYS A 140 9.85 49.54 16.69
N LEU A 141 8.77 49.50 15.90
CA LEU A 141 8.83 49.23 14.45
C LEU A 141 9.65 50.31 13.72
N ARG A 142 9.40 51.61 13.99
CA ARG A 142 10.16 52.74 13.39
C ARG A 142 11.64 52.64 13.70
N GLN A 143 11.98 52.37 14.96
CA GLN A 143 13.36 52.20 15.39
C GLN A 143 14.00 51.03 14.66
N SER A 144 13.29 49.92 14.54
CA SER A 144 13.80 48.72 13.88
C SER A 144 14.02 48.91 12.37
N VAL A 145 13.13 49.64 11.68
CA VAL A 145 13.33 50.04 10.27
C VAL A 145 14.55 50.95 10.14
N ASN A 146 14.70 51.94 11.03
CA ASN A 146 15.85 52.84 11.01
C ASN A 146 17.18 52.09 11.25
N THR A 147 17.18 51.07 12.12
CA THR A 147 18.35 50.22 12.36
C THR A 147 18.65 49.32 11.16
N LEU A 148 17.64 48.68 10.58
CA LEU A 148 17.79 47.82 9.41
C LEU A 148 18.34 48.59 8.21
N VAL A 149 17.85 49.81 7.95
CA VAL A 149 18.32 50.68 6.88
C VAL A 149 19.75 51.17 7.11
N LYS A 150 20.17 51.40 8.36
CA LYS A 150 21.51 51.91 8.68
C LYS A 150 22.57 50.81 8.77
N ASP A 151 22.25 49.69 9.40
CA ASP A 151 23.21 48.68 9.84
C ASP A 151 23.07 47.35 9.08
N GLY A 152 22.01 47.18 8.26
CA GLY A 152 21.73 45.94 7.52
C GLY A 152 21.46 44.72 8.40
N LYS A 153 21.22 44.95 9.71
CA LYS A 153 20.99 43.91 10.71
C LYS A 153 19.58 44.00 11.26
N PHE A 154 18.98 42.82 11.42
CA PHE A 154 17.74 42.62 12.14
C PHE A 154 18.05 42.33 13.61
N ASP A 155 18.18 43.35 14.46
CA ASP A 155 18.38 43.16 15.91
C ASP A 155 17.15 43.66 16.70
N ASN A 156 16.57 42.79 17.54
CA ASN A 156 15.43 43.07 18.46
C ASN A 156 14.10 43.50 17.80
N HIS A 157 13.68 42.84 16.71
CA HIS A 157 12.38 43.13 16.09
C HIS A 157 11.19 42.53 16.86
N PRO A 158 10.08 43.27 17.02
CA PRO A 158 8.82 42.69 17.48
C PRO A 158 8.25 41.79 16.37
N SER A 159 8.13 40.48 16.63
CA SER A 159 7.35 39.58 15.77
C SER A 159 5.87 39.84 16.01
N LEU A 160 5.12 40.09 14.93
CA LEU A 160 3.67 40.28 14.99
C LEU A 160 2.98 39.01 14.47
N THR A 161 2.13 38.43 15.28
CA THR A 161 1.30 37.30 14.86
C THR A 161 0.18 37.78 13.92
N ILE A 162 -0.33 36.89 13.07
CA ILE A 162 -1.48 37.21 12.18
C ILE A 162 -2.68 37.74 12.98
N LYS A 163 -2.90 37.21 14.18
CA LYS A 163 -3.98 37.65 15.08
C LYS A 163 -3.78 39.08 15.57
N GLU A 164 -2.55 39.47 15.91
CA GLU A 164 -2.22 40.85 16.31
C GLU A 164 -2.33 41.80 15.12
N LEU A 165 -1.83 41.39 13.95
CA LEU A 165 -1.97 42.17 12.70
C LEU A 165 -3.44 42.39 12.35
N TYR A 166 -4.26 41.36 12.45
CA TYR A 166 -5.70 41.47 12.22
C TYR A 166 -6.35 42.50 13.16
N ARG A 167 -6.05 42.47 14.47
CA ARG A 167 -6.56 43.45 15.44
C ARG A 167 -6.10 44.87 15.12
N LEU A 168 -4.82 45.04 14.78
CA LEU A 168 -4.22 46.34 14.49
C LEU A 168 -4.76 46.93 13.18
N CYS A 169 -4.92 46.11 12.15
CA CYS A 169 -5.43 46.52 10.84
C CYS A 169 -6.95 46.77 10.84
N SER A 170 -7.71 46.18 11.76
CA SER A 170 -9.17 46.34 11.86
C SER A 170 -9.62 47.64 12.56
N LYS A 171 -8.69 48.46 13.06
CA LYS A 171 -8.96 49.76 13.69
C LYS A 171 -9.25 50.83 12.62
N GLU A 172 -10.42 50.80 11.98
CA GLU A 172 -10.71 51.65 10.80
C GLU A 172 -11.12 53.12 11.08
N HIS A 173 -11.40 53.54 12.33
CA HIS A 173 -12.07 54.84 12.57
C HIS A 173 -11.51 55.76 13.68
N ALA A 174 -10.30 55.52 14.16
CA ALA A 174 -9.77 56.27 15.31
C ALA A 174 -9.14 57.63 14.96
N ASN A 175 -8.30 57.68 13.93
CA ASN A 175 -7.43 58.83 13.73
C ASN A 175 -7.88 59.66 12.54
N LYS A 176 -8.69 60.68 12.82
CA LYS A 176 -8.67 61.87 11.99
C LYS A 176 -7.26 62.48 12.15
N GLU A 177 -6.46 62.39 11.09
CA GLU A 177 -5.21 63.13 10.83
C GLU A 177 -3.85 62.53 11.25
N GLU A 178 -3.74 61.48 12.09
CA GLU A 178 -2.46 60.80 12.38
C GLU A 178 -2.43 59.31 11.97
N LEU A 179 -1.52 58.98 11.04
CA LEU A 179 -1.24 57.66 10.43
C LEU A 179 -2.02 56.45 10.99
N SER A 180 -2.95 55.92 10.18
CA SER A 180 -3.49 54.55 10.36
C SER A 180 -2.34 53.54 10.45
N PHE A 181 -2.35 52.68 11.47
CA PHE A 181 -1.35 51.61 11.62
C PHE A 181 -1.25 50.79 10.33
N LYS A 182 -2.38 50.45 9.71
CA LYS A 182 -2.45 49.68 8.47
C LYS A 182 -1.66 50.36 7.34
N ASN A 183 -1.88 51.66 7.13
CA ASN A 183 -1.18 52.40 6.08
C ASN A 183 0.32 52.50 6.38
N TYR A 184 0.70 52.83 7.62
CA TYR A 184 2.12 52.87 7.98
C TYR A 184 2.79 51.49 7.83
N PHE A 185 2.12 50.42 8.25
CA PHE A 185 2.66 49.06 8.15
C PHE A 185 2.83 48.63 6.69
N ILE A 186 1.83 48.86 5.85
CA ILE A 186 1.86 48.47 4.43
C ILE A 186 2.83 49.35 3.63
N ASP A 187 2.80 50.68 3.84
CA ASP A 187 3.53 51.63 2.99
C ASP A 187 4.99 51.82 3.43
N GLU A 188 5.31 51.66 4.72
CA GLU A 188 6.63 51.99 5.26
C GLU A 188 7.37 50.78 5.86
N ILE A 189 6.66 49.77 6.38
CA ILE A 189 7.30 48.62 7.05
C ILE A 189 7.51 47.44 6.08
N LEU A 190 6.44 46.95 5.45
CA LEU A 190 6.50 45.78 4.56
C LEU A 190 7.49 45.93 3.39
N PRO A 191 7.65 47.11 2.73
CA PRO A 191 8.66 47.27 1.68
C PRO A 191 10.09 47.11 2.20
N VAL A 192 10.36 47.49 3.45
CA VAL A 192 11.69 47.39 4.06
C VAL A 192 11.99 45.96 4.52
N TRP A 193 10.97 45.20 4.92
CA TRP A 193 11.09 43.78 5.26
C TRP A 193 11.19 42.85 4.05
N HIS A 194 11.19 43.39 2.84
CA HIS A 194 11.32 42.60 1.63
C HIS A 194 12.62 41.80 1.62
N SER A 195 12.50 40.48 1.49
CA SER A 195 13.62 39.55 1.38
C SER A 195 13.35 38.60 0.22
N ASP A 196 14.36 38.38 -0.62
CA ASP A 196 14.32 37.36 -1.68
C ASP A 196 14.41 35.93 -1.13
N CYS A 197 14.78 35.80 0.16
CA CYS A 197 14.99 34.53 0.83
C CYS A 197 13.89 34.30 1.87
N VAL A 198 12.87 33.53 1.48
CA VAL A 198 11.86 32.97 2.38
C VAL A 198 12.18 31.49 2.59
N LYS A 199 12.12 31.03 3.85
CA LYS A 199 12.36 29.62 4.17
C LYS A 199 11.38 28.71 3.44
N ILE A 200 11.92 27.66 2.84
CA ILE A 200 11.15 26.70 2.03
C ILE A 200 10.09 25.97 2.86
N GLU A 201 10.35 25.78 4.15
CA GLU A 201 9.42 25.15 5.09
C GLU A 201 8.17 25.99 5.28
N LEU A 202 8.30 27.32 5.30
CA LEU A 202 7.17 28.25 5.43
C LEU A 202 6.35 28.32 4.15
N THR A 203 6.99 28.39 2.99
CA THR A 203 6.27 28.38 1.71
C THR A 203 5.58 27.05 1.46
N SER A 204 6.19 25.93 1.85
CA SER A 204 5.56 24.61 1.78
C SER A 204 4.33 24.51 2.68
N ALA A 205 4.44 24.92 3.94
CA ALA A 205 3.32 24.89 4.89
C ALA A 205 2.18 25.82 4.44
N LEU A 206 2.50 26.99 3.88
CA LEU A 206 1.52 27.88 3.30
C LEU A 206 0.80 27.24 2.10
N CYS A 207 1.53 26.56 1.21
CA CYS A 207 0.91 25.86 0.08
C CYS A 207 -0.10 24.82 0.56
N GLU A 208 0.21 24.04 1.60
CA GLU A 208 -0.74 23.05 2.16
C GLU A 208 -2.02 23.69 2.67
N VAL A 209 -1.92 24.86 3.31
CA VAL A 209 -3.06 25.63 3.80
C VAL A 209 -3.90 26.17 2.65
N ILE A 210 -3.26 26.68 1.59
CA ILE A 210 -3.96 27.16 0.40
C ILE A 210 -4.67 26.01 -0.34
N HIS A 211 -4.05 24.84 -0.44
CA HIS A 211 -4.72 23.66 -1.01
C HIS A 211 -5.92 23.26 -0.17
N THR A 212 -5.78 23.25 1.16
CA THR A 212 -6.90 22.99 2.07
C THR A 212 -8.03 24.00 1.88
N TYR A 213 -7.72 25.27 1.59
CA TYR A 213 -8.73 26.29 1.27
C TYR A 213 -9.56 25.88 0.06
N PHE A 214 -8.92 25.50 -1.06
CA PHE A 214 -9.61 25.14 -2.29
C PHE A 214 -10.44 23.85 -2.14
N ASP A 215 -9.94 22.87 -1.40
CA ASP A 215 -10.71 21.65 -1.05
C ASP A 215 -11.99 22.00 -0.26
N CYS A 216 -11.88 22.98 0.66
CA CYS A 216 -13.01 23.44 1.48
C CYS A 216 -14.01 24.30 0.70
N GLU A 217 -13.52 25.14 -0.20
CA GLU A 217 -14.34 25.97 -1.09
C GLU A 217 -15.23 25.10 -1.99
N GLU A 218 -14.68 24.02 -2.55
CA GLU A 218 -15.45 23.05 -3.34
C GLU A 218 -16.54 22.35 -2.50
N ALA A 219 -16.23 22.03 -1.25
CA ALA A 219 -17.16 21.38 -0.32
C ALA A 219 -18.17 22.34 0.33
N GLN A 220 -18.00 23.66 0.19
CA GLN A 220 -18.71 24.69 0.96
C GLN A 220 -18.60 24.51 2.50
N ASP A 221 -17.49 23.94 2.97
CA ASP A 221 -17.23 23.71 4.40
C ASP A 221 -15.80 24.14 4.78
N PHE A 222 -15.69 25.33 5.37
CA PHE A 222 -14.41 25.93 5.78
C PHE A 222 -13.96 25.53 7.19
N ALA A 223 -14.61 24.59 7.89
CA ALA A 223 -14.19 24.16 9.22
C ALA A 223 -12.77 23.57 9.20
N LYS A 224 -12.47 22.75 8.19
CA LYS A 224 -11.15 22.16 7.98
C LYS A 224 -10.09 23.21 7.64
N PHE A 225 -10.41 24.16 6.77
CA PHE A 225 -9.52 25.28 6.47
C PHE A 225 -9.18 26.10 7.72
N LYS A 226 -10.17 26.43 8.55
CA LYS A 226 -9.95 27.18 9.81
C LYS A 226 -8.97 26.46 10.74
N ILE A 227 -9.06 25.12 10.83
CA ILE A 227 -8.12 24.30 11.63
C ILE A 227 -6.72 24.32 11.00
N ALA A 228 -6.62 24.08 9.69
CA ALA A 228 -5.33 24.07 8.98
C ALA A 228 -4.62 25.44 9.06
N PHE A 229 -5.37 26.53 8.83
CA PHE A 229 -4.87 27.89 8.93
C PHE A 229 -4.42 28.25 10.35
N LYS A 230 -5.17 27.82 11.37
CA LYS A 230 -4.77 27.98 12.78
C LYS A 230 -3.47 27.23 13.09
N ASN A 231 -3.34 25.99 12.61
CA ASN A 231 -2.11 25.21 12.78
C ASN A 231 -0.92 25.86 12.08
N PHE A 232 -1.13 26.42 10.89
CA PHE A 232 -0.12 27.20 10.19
C PHE A 232 0.28 28.47 10.94
N CYS A 233 -0.66 29.22 11.52
CA CYS A 233 -0.33 30.38 12.35
C CYS A 233 0.52 29.98 13.58
N ASN A 234 0.17 28.87 14.24
CA ASN A 234 0.96 28.34 15.35
C ASN A 234 2.36 27.92 14.90
N TYR A 235 2.46 27.27 13.73
CA TYR A 235 3.72 26.87 13.13
C TYR A 235 4.58 28.08 12.77
N LEU A 236 4.00 29.10 12.13
CA LEU A 236 4.65 30.36 11.79
C LEU A 236 5.27 31.03 13.01
N ASN A 237 4.58 31.03 14.15
CA ASN A 237 5.07 31.61 15.41
C ASN A 237 6.28 30.87 16.02
N THR A 238 6.67 29.71 15.49
CA THR A 238 7.89 28.99 15.91
C THR A 238 9.15 29.46 15.18
N PHE A 239 9.01 30.27 14.12
CA PHE A 239 10.11 30.77 13.31
C PHE A 239 10.71 32.06 13.87
N ALA A 240 11.92 32.38 13.41
CA ALA A 240 12.57 33.62 13.77
C ALA A 240 11.80 34.82 13.17
N PRO A 241 11.75 35.98 13.85
CA PRO A 241 11.01 37.16 13.38
C PRO A 241 11.37 37.57 11.95
N GLU A 242 12.63 37.38 11.54
CA GLU A 242 13.13 37.72 10.21
C GLU A 242 12.47 36.87 9.12
N ASP A 243 12.28 35.56 9.38
CA ASP A 243 11.63 34.64 8.45
C ASP A 243 10.14 34.97 8.28
N ILE A 244 9.48 35.34 9.38
CA ILE A 244 8.06 35.74 9.39
C ILE A 244 7.87 37.06 8.64
N ASN A 245 8.73 38.04 8.89
CA ASN A 245 8.71 39.35 8.23
C ASN A 245 8.98 39.23 6.73
N ALA A 246 9.92 38.36 6.33
CA ALA A 246 10.19 38.03 4.93
C ALA A 246 8.97 37.39 4.24
N LEU A 247 8.25 36.51 4.94
CA LEU A 247 7.01 35.92 4.41
C LEU A 247 5.93 37.00 4.23
N TYR A 248 5.71 37.84 5.24
CA TYR A 248 4.70 38.91 5.20
C TYR A 248 4.94 39.94 4.09
N SER A 249 6.19 40.21 3.73
CA SER A 249 6.58 41.20 2.73
C SER A 249 6.51 40.67 1.28
N ILE A 250 6.18 39.39 1.06
CA ILE A 250 5.83 38.88 -0.27
C ILE A 250 4.63 39.68 -0.77
N TYR A 251 4.66 40.14 -2.02
CA TYR A 251 3.53 40.85 -2.63
C TYR A 251 3.14 40.23 -3.96
N ILE A 252 1.88 40.43 -4.30
CA ILE A 252 1.29 40.11 -5.60
C ILE A 252 0.70 41.38 -6.23
N GLU A 253 0.60 41.41 -7.56
CA GLU A 253 -0.17 42.42 -8.27
C GLU A 253 -1.62 41.93 -8.40
N TYR A 254 -2.56 42.61 -7.75
CA TYR A 254 -3.98 42.29 -7.79
C TYR A 254 -4.79 43.54 -8.14
N GLU A 255 -5.56 43.49 -9.24
CA GLU A 255 -6.37 44.61 -9.74
C GLU A 255 -5.61 45.95 -9.85
N GLN A 256 -4.37 45.92 -10.37
CA GLN A 256 -3.47 47.08 -10.50
C GLN A 256 -2.92 47.63 -9.16
N ASN A 257 -3.21 46.98 -8.03
CA ASN A 257 -2.69 47.34 -6.73
C ASN A 257 -1.67 46.29 -6.25
N LYS A 258 -0.71 46.74 -5.44
CA LYS A 258 0.23 45.88 -4.75
C LYS A 258 -0.45 45.37 -3.47
N VAL A 259 -0.65 44.07 -3.36
CA VAL A 259 -1.24 43.44 -2.16
C VAL A 259 -0.20 42.53 -1.53
N TYR A 260 0.07 42.74 -0.24
CA TYR A 260 1.04 41.95 0.50
C TYR A 260 0.43 40.67 1.06
N LEU A 261 1.24 39.62 1.21
CA LEU A 261 0.82 38.34 1.76
C LEU A 261 0.31 38.49 3.20
N ALA A 262 0.88 39.42 3.98
CA ALA A 262 0.34 39.77 5.29
C ALA A 262 -1.16 40.13 5.23
N GLU A 263 -1.58 40.91 4.23
CA GLU A 263 -2.98 41.29 4.06
C GLU A 263 -3.85 40.09 3.69
N ILE A 264 -3.34 39.19 2.85
CA ILE A 264 -4.07 37.99 2.42
C ILE A 264 -4.21 37.00 3.59
N LEU A 265 -3.19 36.86 4.44
CA LEU A 265 -3.25 36.04 5.65
C LEU A 265 -4.21 36.63 6.69
N ILE A 266 -4.31 37.96 6.77
CA ILE A 266 -5.34 38.64 7.57
C ILE A 266 -6.73 38.31 7.02
N ASP A 267 -6.93 38.37 5.69
CA ASP A 267 -8.20 37.98 5.05
C ASP A 267 -8.56 36.52 5.35
N CYS A 268 -7.59 35.60 5.27
CA CYS A 268 -7.76 34.17 5.61
C CYS A 268 -8.22 33.97 7.06
N PHE A 269 -7.67 34.76 7.99
CA PHE A 269 -8.05 34.73 9.40
C PHE A 269 -9.44 35.32 9.64
N ALA A 270 -9.74 36.43 8.97
CA ALA A 270 -10.92 37.25 9.22
C ALA A 270 -12.20 36.67 8.60
N ASN A 271 -12.14 36.29 7.32
CA ASN A 271 -13.28 35.83 6.58
C ASN A 271 -12.85 34.86 5.46
N PRO A 272 -12.74 33.56 5.75
CA PRO A 272 -12.35 32.57 4.74
C PRO A 272 -13.41 32.37 3.64
N GLU A 273 -14.62 32.91 3.79
CA GLU A 273 -15.71 32.75 2.81
C GLU A 273 -15.74 33.90 1.78
N LEU A 274 -14.75 34.77 1.78
CA LEU A 274 -14.71 35.97 0.94
C LEU A 274 -14.37 35.56 -0.51
N GLU A 275 -15.29 35.76 -1.46
CA GLU A 275 -15.14 35.33 -2.88
C GLU A 275 -13.85 35.86 -3.55
N ASP A 276 -13.36 37.00 -3.09
CA ASP A 276 -12.11 37.62 -3.56
C ASP A 276 -10.84 36.89 -3.07
N LEU A 277 -10.92 36.18 -1.93
CA LEU A 277 -9.81 35.51 -1.30
C LEU A 277 -9.28 34.35 -2.16
N ALA A 278 -10.18 33.57 -2.77
CA ALA A 278 -9.82 32.48 -3.68
C ALA A 278 -8.93 32.97 -4.85
N LYS A 279 -9.23 34.17 -5.38
CA LYS A 279 -8.44 34.78 -6.46
C LYS A 279 -7.06 35.22 -5.96
N LYS A 280 -7.00 35.88 -4.80
CA LYS A 280 -5.72 36.30 -4.19
C LYS A 280 -4.83 35.09 -3.88
N LEU A 281 -5.39 34.04 -3.29
CA LEU A 281 -4.66 32.82 -2.93
C LEU A 281 -4.12 32.06 -4.13
N ASN A 282 -4.87 32.02 -5.25
CA ASN A 282 -4.35 31.46 -6.51
C ASN A 282 -3.13 32.23 -7.02
N ILE A 283 -3.15 33.56 -6.98
CA ILE A 283 -2.01 34.38 -7.44
C ILE A 283 -0.82 34.21 -6.49
N VAL A 284 -1.05 34.03 -5.18
CA VAL A 284 0.01 33.71 -4.21
C VAL A 284 0.65 32.36 -4.55
N LEU A 285 -0.14 31.32 -4.85
CA LEU A 285 0.40 30.03 -5.30
C LEU A 285 1.26 30.18 -6.55
N ASP A 286 0.74 30.85 -7.58
CA ASP A 286 1.48 31.10 -8.82
C ASP A 286 2.79 31.84 -8.56
N LYS A 287 2.77 32.85 -7.67
CA LYS A 287 3.95 33.60 -7.28
C LYS A 287 4.98 32.69 -6.60
N ILE A 288 4.57 31.89 -5.61
CA ILE A 288 5.44 30.94 -4.91
C ILE A 288 6.05 29.93 -5.88
N TYR A 289 5.26 29.41 -6.82
CA TYR A 289 5.74 28.47 -7.84
C TYR A 289 6.73 29.11 -8.81
N SER A 290 6.56 30.40 -9.14
CA SER A 290 7.46 31.13 -10.02
C SER A 290 8.79 31.52 -9.35
N THR A 291 8.78 31.83 -8.05
CA THR A 291 9.97 32.33 -7.33
C THR A 291 10.80 31.22 -6.69
N HIS A 292 10.17 30.14 -6.24
CA HIS A 292 10.85 29.03 -5.59
C HIS A 292 10.77 27.80 -6.51
N SER A 293 11.85 27.58 -7.28
CA SER A 293 12.01 26.43 -8.17
C SER A 293 12.88 25.31 -7.55
N PRO A 294 12.43 24.57 -6.50
CA PRO A 294 13.04 23.31 -6.15
C PRO A 294 12.20 22.16 -6.71
N SER A 295 12.85 21.29 -7.47
CA SER A 295 12.37 19.98 -7.92
C SER A 295 11.71 19.13 -6.82
N PHE A 296 12.03 19.40 -5.55
CA PHE A 296 11.47 18.73 -4.37
C PHE A 296 9.98 19.01 -4.14
N LEU A 297 9.51 20.26 -4.30
CA LEU A 297 8.08 20.59 -4.17
C LEU A 297 7.27 19.97 -5.32
N LYS A 298 7.85 19.91 -6.52
CA LYS A 298 7.27 19.20 -7.67
C LYS A 298 7.01 17.73 -7.35
N ASN A 299 7.98 17.02 -6.77
CA ASN A 299 7.86 15.59 -6.51
C ASN A 299 6.85 15.26 -5.39
N LYS A 300 6.83 16.03 -4.30
CA LYS A 300 5.88 15.81 -3.19
C LYS A 300 4.43 16.19 -3.57
N LEU A 301 4.25 17.12 -4.51
CA LEU A 301 2.95 17.51 -5.07
C LEU A 301 2.42 16.54 -6.13
N PHE A 302 3.27 15.74 -6.78
CA PHE A 302 2.82 14.65 -7.66
C PHE A 302 2.27 13.43 -6.90
N GLU A 303 2.56 13.29 -5.60
CA GLU A 303 2.11 12.17 -4.77
C GLU A 303 0.72 12.38 -4.12
N ARG A 304 0.27 13.63 -3.98
CA ARG A 304 -1.15 13.92 -3.71
C ARG A 304 -1.81 14.19 -5.05
N PRO A 305 -2.80 13.40 -5.49
CA PRO A 305 -3.61 13.81 -6.62
C PRO A 305 -4.38 15.03 -6.14
N ILE A 306 -3.86 16.23 -6.41
CA ILE A 306 -4.73 17.38 -6.54
C ILE A 306 -5.79 16.88 -7.52
N GLN A 307 -7.06 16.88 -7.11
CA GLN A 307 -8.16 16.57 -8.00
C GLN A 307 -8.35 17.66 -9.07
N THR A 308 -7.29 18.39 -9.45
CA THR A 308 -7.16 19.03 -10.76
C THR A 308 -6.96 17.92 -11.80
N LYS A 309 -8.08 17.26 -12.06
CA LYS A 309 -8.27 16.27 -13.12
C LYS A 309 -7.67 16.82 -14.41
N HIS A 310 -6.65 16.08 -14.84
CA HIS A 310 -5.85 16.27 -16.03
C HIS A 310 -6.71 16.33 -17.29
N TYR A 311 -6.95 17.54 -17.79
CA TYR A 311 -7.39 17.79 -19.17
C TYR A 311 -6.48 18.81 -19.82
N PHE A 312 -6.76 19.11 -21.07
CA PHE A 312 -6.33 20.35 -21.71
C PHE A 312 -6.84 21.53 -20.87
N GLU A 313 -6.14 21.87 -19.78
CA GLU A 313 -6.53 22.97 -18.92
C GLU A 313 -6.54 24.23 -19.79
N PHE A 314 -7.57 25.05 -19.66
CA PHE A 314 -7.55 26.41 -20.20
C PHE A 314 -6.34 27.22 -19.70
N HIS A 315 -5.65 26.73 -18.66
CA HIS A 315 -4.33 27.21 -18.25
C HIS A 315 -3.28 27.06 -19.36
N ASN A 316 -3.24 25.91 -20.05
CA ASN A 316 -2.43 25.73 -21.26
C ASN A 316 -2.88 26.67 -22.38
N LEU A 317 -4.17 27.00 -22.51
CA LEU A 317 -4.62 27.99 -23.51
C LEU A 317 -4.05 29.39 -23.19
N GLN A 318 -4.03 29.79 -21.92
CA GLN A 318 -3.51 31.08 -21.48
C GLN A 318 -1.98 31.13 -21.60
N GLU A 319 -1.26 30.07 -21.20
CA GLU A 319 0.17 29.91 -21.46
C GLU A 319 0.49 29.84 -22.96
N LEU A 320 -0.27 29.09 -23.78
CA LEU A 320 -0.13 29.03 -25.24
C LEU A 320 -0.30 30.42 -25.88
N LEU A 321 -1.35 31.16 -25.47
CA LEU A 321 -1.63 32.50 -25.99
C LEU A 321 -0.57 33.51 -25.53
N SER A 322 0.00 33.34 -24.34
CA SER A 322 1.12 34.14 -23.83
C SER A 322 2.45 33.80 -24.52
N ALA A 323 2.73 32.53 -24.81
CA ALA A 323 3.91 32.08 -25.56
C ALA A 323 3.89 32.58 -27.02
N LEU A 324 2.70 32.83 -27.56
CA LEU A 324 2.49 33.45 -28.86
C LEU A 324 2.71 34.97 -28.89
N SER A 325 2.98 35.61 -27.74
CA SER A 325 3.13 37.06 -27.61
C SER A 325 1.94 37.86 -28.17
N LEU A 326 0.71 37.34 -28.03
CA LEU A 326 -0.50 37.97 -28.58
C LEU A 326 -1.25 38.79 -27.51
N THR A 327 -1.53 40.06 -27.79
CA THR A 327 -2.40 40.90 -26.95
C THR A 327 -3.88 40.56 -27.20
N ILE A 328 -4.52 39.92 -26.22
CA ILE A 328 -5.92 39.46 -26.27
C ILE A 328 -6.87 40.57 -25.80
N LEU A 329 -8.05 40.69 -26.42
CA LEU A 329 -9.13 41.56 -25.97
C LEU A 329 -9.70 41.09 -24.61
N PRO A 330 -9.91 42.01 -23.64
CA PRO A 330 -10.40 41.68 -22.29
C PRO A 330 -11.70 40.85 -22.25
N ALA A 331 -12.58 41.04 -23.23
CA ALA A 331 -13.85 40.32 -23.34
C ALA A 331 -13.70 38.80 -23.57
N PHE A 332 -12.64 38.37 -24.28
CA PHE A 332 -12.34 36.95 -24.45
C PHE A 332 -11.74 36.36 -23.17
N SER A 333 -10.80 37.07 -22.54
CA SER A 333 -10.20 36.67 -21.27
C SER A 333 -11.26 36.47 -20.18
N SER A 334 -12.20 37.40 -20.06
CA SER A 334 -13.33 37.31 -19.13
C SER A 334 -14.21 36.07 -19.40
N LYS A 335 -14.60 35.82 -20.66
CA LYS A 335 -15.41 34.63 -21.00
C LYS A 335 -14.67 33.31 -20.78
N ALA A 336 -13.39 33.24 -21.15
CA ALA A 336 -12.53 32.07 -20.92
C ALA A 336 -12.38 31.77 -19.43
N SER A 337 -12.19 32.80 -18.60
CA SER A 337 -12.11 32.67 -17.14
C SER A 337 -13.43 32.22 -16.52
N VAL A 338 -14.57 32.76 -16.97
CA VAL A 338 -15.90 32.34 -16.50
C VAL A 338 -16.19 30.88 -16.86
N PHE A 339 -15.87 30.47 -18.09
CA PHE A 339 -16.01 29.07 -18.50
C PHE A 339 -15.06 28.15 -17.71
N LYS A 340 -13.80 28.56 -17.52
CA LYS A 340 -12.80 27.84 -16.69
C LYS A 340 -13.36 27.60 -15.28
N HIS A 341 -13.87 28.63 -14.64
CA HIS A 341 -14.43 28.53 -13.30
C HIS A 341 -15.63 27.58 -13.23
N LYS A 342 -16.58 27.69 -14.17
CA LYS A 342 -17.74 26.78 -14.26
C LYS A 342 -17.34 25.34 -14.57
N PHE A 343 -16.35 25.12 -15.43
CA PHE A 343 -15.87 23.80 -15.80
C PHE A 343 -15.17 23.11 -14.62
N LEU A 344 -14.33 23.84 -13.89
CA LEU A 344 -13.59 23.31 -12.73
C LEU A 344 -14.51 23.04 -11.53
N SER A 345 -15.56 23.86 -11.32
CA SER A 345 -16.50 23.70 -10.21
C SER A 345 -17.49 22.53 -10.33
N GLN A 346 -17.46 21.73 -11.41
CA GLN A 346 -18.47 20.68 -11.65
C GLN A 346 -17.85 19.31 -11.92
N ASN A 347 -18.35 18.30 -11.20
CA ASN A 347 -17.87 16.91 -11.32
C ASN A 347 -18.24 16.21 -12.64
N THR A 348 -19.25 16.71 -13.36
CA THR A 348 -19.77 16.10 -14.61
C THR A 348 -19.87 17.15 -15.71
N PHE A 349 -19.38 16.81 -16.91
CA PHE A 349 -19.48 17.70 -18.08
C PHE A 349 -20.89 17.59 -18.68
N ASN A 350 -21.67 18.67 -18.65
CA ASN A 350 -23.07 18.66 -19.10
C ASN A 350 -23.29 19.40 -20.43
N SER A 351 -24.51 19.30 -20.97
CA SER A 351 -24.87 19.92 -22.24
C SER A 351 -24.74 21.45 -22.25
N THR A 352 -24.93 22.10 -21.09
CA THR A 352 -24.83 23.56 -20.96
C THR A 352 -23.38 24.01 -21.07
N GLN A 353 -22.46 23.31 -20.41
CA GLN A 353 -21.02 23.56 -20.53
C GLN A 353 -20.51 23.25 -21.95
N LEU A 354 -21.08 22.25 -22.61
CA LEU A 354 -20.75 21.94 -23.99
C LEU A 354 -21.14 23.08 -24.96
N GLU A 355 -22.30 23.71 -24.74
CA GLU A 355 -22.77 24.87 -25.50
C GLU A 355 -21.90 26.11 -25.21
N GLU A 356 -21.55 26.37 -23.94
CA GLU A 356 -20.65 27.46 -23.56
C GLU A 356 -19.23 27.29 -24.15
N LEU A 357 -18.69 26.06 -24.15
CA LEU A 357 -17.40 25.74 -24.77
C LEU A 357 -17.45 25.97 -26.28
N SER A 358 -18.52 25.49 -26.94
CA SER A 358 -18.73 25.69 -28.37
C SER A 358 -18.76 27.18 -28.72
N ASP A 359 -19.46 28.00 -27.93
CA ASP A 359 -19.53 29.46 -28.14
C ASP A 359 -18.16 30.13 -28.02
N LEU A 360 -17.33 29.68 -27.07
CA LEU A 360 -15.97 30.17 -26.85
C LEU A 360 -15.05 29.81 -28.02
N LEU A 361 -15.14 28.57 -28.51
CA LEU A 361 -14.33 28.04 -29.60
C LEU A 361 -14.75 28.58 -30.98
N SER A 362 -15.97 29.10 -31.11
CA SER A 362 -16.52 29.66 -32.35
C SER A 362 -16.17 31.13 -32.60
N MET A 363 -15.45 31.79 -31.67
CA MET A 363 -15.13 33.21 -31.80
C MET A 363 -14.13 33.48 -32.94
N ASN A 364 -14.44 34.50 -33.77
CA ASN A 364 -13.56 34.94 -34.86
C ASN A 364 -12.30 35.58 -34.29
N TRP A 365 -11.13 35.13 -34.74
CA TRP A 365 -9.81 35.62 -34.30
C TRP A 365 -9.62 37.14 -34.45
N GLN A 366 -10.22 37.75 -35.48
CA GLN A 366 -10.19 39.20 -35.72
C GLN A 366 -10.92 40.00 -34.63
N LYS A 367 -11.80 39.35 -33.85
CA LYS A 367 -12.50 39.94 -32.71
C LYS A 367 -11.79 39.67 -31.37
N ILE A 368 -10.60 39.06 -31.38
CA ILE A 368 -9.92 38.59 -30.17
C ILE A 368 -8.52 39.21 -30.00
N ILE A 369 -7.82 39.60 -31.06
CA ILE A 369 -6.41 40.07 -31.00
C ILE A 369 -6.29 41.51 -31.51
N TYR A 370 -5.46 42.34 -30.85
CA TYR A 370 -5.28 43.77 -31.17
C TYR A 370 -4.22 44.07 -32.25
N ASN A 371 -3.33 43.13 -32.59
CA ASN A 371 -2.03 43.46 -33.20
C ASN A 371 -1.93 43.24 -34.72
N SER A 372 -1.39 44.26 -35.44
CA SER A 372 -1.23 44.31 -36.90
C SER A 372 0.00 43.58 -37.45
N ASP A 373 0.91 43.13 -36.59
CA ASP A 373 2.31 42.87 -37.00
C ASP A 373 2.67 41.39 -37.23
N ASN A 374 1.74 40.45 -37.07
CA ASN A 374 1.99 39.04 -37.36
C ASN A 374 1.67 38.69 -38.83
N LEU A 375 2.66 38.84 -39.71
CA LEU A 375 2.59 38.55 -41.16
C LEU A 375 2.09 37.12 -41.49
N LEU A 376 2.38 36.12 -40.64
CA LEU A 376 1.93 34.74 -40.81
C LEU A 376 0.41 34.55 -40.70
N LEU A 377 -0.30 35.47 -40.01
CA LEU A 377 -1.75 35.40 -39.80
C LEU A 377 -2.54 36.19 -40.87
N GLN A 378 -1.86 37.02 -41.68
CA GLN A 378 -2.50 37.84 -42.72
C GLN A 378 -2.71 37.08 -44.05
N GLU A 379 -1.99 35.98 -44.28
CA GLU A 379 -2.04 35.24 -45.55
C GLU A 379 -3.25 34.30 -45.67
N ASP A 380 -3.83 33.83 -44.55
CA ASP A 380 -5.02 32.97 -44.56
C ASP A 380 -6.30 33.77 -44.28
N LYS A 381 -6.71 34.60 -45.25
CA LYS A 381 -7.91 35.47 -45.18
C LYS A 381 -9.25 34.71 -45.11
N SER A 382 -9.23 33.38 -45.02
CA SER A 382 -10.40 32.51 -45.13
C SER A 382 -10.96 32.05 -43.77
N GLY A 383 -11.20 32.98 -42.85
CA GLY A 383 -12.16 32.81 -41.75
C GLY A 383 -11.94 31.62 -40.80
N LEU A 384 -10.76 31.47 -40.21
CA LEU A 384 -10.45 30.39 -39.25
C LEU A 384 -10.39 30.92 -37.81
N THR A 385 -11.02 30.24 -36.85
CA THR A 385 -11.05 30.63 -35.43
C THR A 385 -9.64 30.58 -34.80
N ILE A 386 -9.42 31.27 -33.67
CA ILE A 386 -8.11 31.24 -32.94
C ILE A 386 -7.59 29.82 -32.74
N TRP A 387 -8.52 28.90 -32.47
CA TRP A 387 -8.21 27.52 -32.19
C TRP A 387 -7.54 26.79 -33.37
N HIS A 388 -7.95 27.10 -34.60
CA HIS A 388 -7.35 26.50 -35.79
C HIS A 388 -5.87 26.89 -35.95
N CYS A 389 -5.50 28.10 -35.53
CA CYS A 389 -4.10 28.55 -35.50
C CYS A 389 -3.30 27.86 -34.39
N LEU A 390 -3.87 27.78 -33.17
CA LEU A 390 -3.22 27.13 -32.03
C LEU A 390 -2.97 25.65 -32.29
N VAL A 391 -3.99 24.90 -32.73
CA VAL A 391 -3.85 23.47 -32.99
C VAL A 391 -2.79 23.19 -34.04
N ARG A 392 -2.73 23.95 -35.15
CA ARG A 392 -1.70 23.76 -36.18
C ARG A 392 -0.28 23.98 -35.68
N GLN A 393 -0.08 24.87 -34.71
CA GLN A 393 1.24 25.14 -34.15
C GLN A 393 1.67 24.08 -33.15
N PHE A 394 0.77 23.65 -32.26
CA PHE A 394 1.13 22.81 -31.11
C PHE A 394 0.85 21.33 -31.31
N ALA A 395 -0.18 20.94 -32.07
CA ALA A 395 -0.49 19.54 -32.34
C ALA A 395 0.70 18.72 -32.89
N PRO A 396 1.57 19.26 -33.77
CA PRO A 396 2.78 18.53 -34.19
C PRO A 396 3.68 18.08 -33.04
N THR A 397 3.75 18.85 -31.95
CA THR A 397 4.58 18.54 -30.78
C THR A 397 3.92 17.50 -29.85
N TRP A 398 2.60 17.50 -29.75
CA TRP A 398 1.84 16.56 -28.91
C TRP A 398 1.98 15.10 -29.33
N LYS A 399 2.22 14.86 -30.62
CA LYS A 399 2.43 13.51 -31.15
C LYS A 399 3.72 12.85 -30.64
N ALA A 400 4.69 13.64 -30.15
CA ALA A 400 6.00 13.13 -29.75
C ALA A 400 6.04 12.55 -28.33
N THR A 401 5.08 12.91 -27.47
CA THR A 401 5.13 12.59 -26.04
C THR A 401 4.28 11.39 -25.64
N GLY A 402 3.18 11.11 -26.36
CA GLY A 402 2.25 10.03 -26.01
C GLY A 402 2.16 8.88 -27.03
N GLN A 403 1.29 7.92 -26.75
CA GLN A 403 0.90 6.83 -27.64
C GLN A 403 -0.56 7.00 -28.08
N LEU A 404 -0.97 6.32 -29.15
CA LEU A 404 -2.36 6.37 -29.58
C LEU A 404 -3.25 5.57 -28.60
N PRO A 405 -4.22 6.20 -27.91
CA PRO A 405 -5.13 5.51 -26.99
C PRO A 405 -6.16 4.70 -27.78
N ARG A 406 -5.81 3.46 -28.13
CA ARG A 406 -6.66 2.59 -28.95
C ARG A 406 -8.01 2.28 -28.30
N GLN A 407 -8.07 2.29 -26.97
CA GLN A 407 -9.28 2.08 -26.19
C GLN A 407 -10.38 3.13 -26.49
N LEU A 408 -10.01 4.32 -26.99
CA LEU A 408 -10.96 5.39 -27.31
C LEU A 408 -11.53 5.28 -28.73
N LEU A 409 -10.99 4.40 -29.59
CA LEU A 409 -11.44 4.29 -30.98
C LEU A 409 -12.87 3.73 -31.12
N PRO A 410 -13.31 2.72 -30.33
CA PRO A 410 -14.71 2.28 -30.34
C PRO A 410 -15.70 3.39 -29.96
N ASP A 411 -15.37 4.20 -28.96
CA ASP A 411 -16.22 5.32 -28.54
C ASP A 411 -16.26 6.41 -29.60
N LEU A 412 -15.12 6.73 -30.22
CA LEU A 412 -15.06 7.67 -31.34
C LEU A 412 -15.88 7.17 -32.54
N LEU A 413 -15.85 5.86 -32.83
CA LEU A 413 -16.70 5.26 -33.85
C LEU A 413 -18.18 5.39 -33.48
N THR A 414 -18.54 5.19 -32.22
CA THR A 414 -19.90 5.38 -31.70
C THR A 414 -20.38 6.82 -31.89
N VAL A 415 -19.52 7.82 -31.67
CA VAL A 415 -19.81 9.24 -31.98
C VAL A 415 -20.09 9.45 -33.46
N ILE A 416 -19.28 8.85 -34.35
CA ILE A 416 -19.48 8.92 -35.80
C ILE A 416 -20.82 8.29 -36.20
N GLU A 417 -21.15 7.13 -35.65
CA GLU A 417 -22.42 6.45 -35.92
C GLU A 417 -23.62 7.27 -35.44
N ALA A 418 -23.55 7.81 -34.22
CA ALA A 418 -24.58 8.66 -33.65
C ALA A 418 -24.79 9.95 -34.48
N TYR A 419 -23.73 10.50 -35.07
CA TYR A 419 -23.84 11.63 -35.99
C TYR A 419 -24.66 11.25 -37.24
N PHE A 420 -24.33 10.14 -37.90
CA PHE A 420 -25.07 9.73 -39.10
C PHE A 420 -26.53 9.37 -38.79
N GLN A 421 -26.78 8.72 -37.66
CA GLN A 421 -28.13 8.43 -37.18
C GLN A 421 -28.90 9.72 -36.87
N SER A 422 -28.25 10.74 -36.31
CA SER A 422 -28.89 12.04 -36.04
C SER A 422 -29.32 12.77 -37.32
N ILE A 423 -28.60 12.58 -38.43
CA ILE A 423 -28.98 13.11 -39.75
C ILE A 423 -30.20 12.35 -40.30
N GLU A 424 -30.24 11.02 -40.15
CA GLU A 424 -31.36 10.21 -40.67
C GLU A 424 -32.65 10.42 -39.89
N LEU A 425 -32.58 10.50 -38.56
CA LEU A 425 -33.75 10.52 -37.66
C LEU A 425 -34.11 11.92 -37.14
N ASP A 426 -33.35 12.96 -37.52
CA ASP A 426 -33.44 14.33 -37.00
C ASP A 426 -33.43 14.42 -35.45
N ASN A 427 -32.72 13.49 -34.80
CA ASN A 427 -32.63 13.41 -33.34
C ASN A 427 -31.20 13.61 -32.84
N LYS A 428 -30.92 14.81 -32.31
CA LYS A 428 -29.59 15.19 -31.80
C LYS A 428 -29.28 14.64 -30.39
N SER A 429 -30.25 14.06 -29.69
CA SER A 429 -30.05 13.60 -28.30
C SER A 429 -29.04 12.45 -28.18
N GLN A 430 -29.08 11.50 -29.12
CA GLN A 430 -28.13 10.38 -29.16
C GLN A 430 -26.70 10.84 -29.45
N LEU A 431 -26.53 11.78 -30.38
CA LEU A 431 -25.23 12.40 -30.65
C LEU A 431 -24.69 13.13 -29.42
N LYS A 432 -25.51 13.94 -28.75
CA LYS A 432 -25.12 14.62 -27.51
C LYS A 432 -24.67 13.62 -26.43
N ARG A 433 -25.40 12.51 -26.25
CA ARG A 433 -25.02 11.45 -25.31
C ARG A 433 -23.70 10.79 -25.68
N ALA A 434 -23.54 10.35 -26.94
CA ALA A 434 -22.29 9.72 -27.40
C ALA A 434 -21.08 10.64 -27.25
N ILE A 435 -21.24 11.95 -27.48
CA ILE A 435 -20.18 12.94 -27.25
C ILE A 435 -19.83 13.04 -25.75
N ILE A 436 -20.83 13.08 -24.86
CA ILE A 436 -20.60 13.10 -23.41
C ILE A 436 -19.87 11.84 -22.95
N ASP A 437 -20.29 10.67 -23.44
CA ASP A 437 -19.67 9.39 -23.11
C ASP A 437 -18.22 9.35 -23.59
N PHE A 438 -17.94 9.80 -24.82
CA PHE A 438 -16.58 9.91 -25.35
C PHE A 438 -15.71 10.92 -24.56
N ILE A 439 -16.28 12.06 -24.16
CA ILE A 439 -15.58 13.02 -23.29
C ILE A 439 -15.26 12.36 -21.96
N ASN A 440 -16.19 11.61 -21.35
CA ASN A 440 -15.93 10.87 -20.12
C ASN A 440 -14.86 9.77 -20.33
N ALA A 441 -14.79 9.11 -21.48
CA ALA A 441 -13.73 8.16 -21.77
C ALA A 441 -12.34 8.84 -21.88
N LEU A 442 -12.29 10.00 -22.55
CA LEU A 442 -11.12 10.88 -22.53
C LEU A 442 -10.75 11.29 -21.10
N LYS A 443 -11.75 11.41 -20.20
CA LYS A 443 -11.54 11.80 -18.81
C LYS A 443 -10.65 10.86 -18.02
N PHE A 444 -10.74 9.57 -18.29
CA PHE A 444 -10.01 8.53 -17.57
C PHE A 444 -8.73 8.08 -18.29
N SER A 445 -8.36 8.73 -19.39
CA SER A 445 -7.19 8.38 -20.20
C SER A 445 -5.94 9.21 -19.83
N ASN A 446 -4.75 8.70 -20.15
CA ASN A 446 -3.49 9.44 -19.96
C ASN A 446 -3.48 10.69 -20.86
N LEU A 447 -3.10 11.84 -20.29
CA LEU A 447 -3.06 13.13 -20.98
C LEU A 447 -2.17 13.12 -22.23
N GLU A 448 -0.99 12.50 -22.15
CA GLU A 448 -0.07 12.43 -23.29
C GLU A 448 -0.69 11.65 -24.46
N ASP A 449 -1.41 10.57 -24.15
CA ASP A 449 -2.11 9.76 -25.15
C ASP A 449 -3.32 10.50 -25.74
N VAL A 450 -4.07 11.23 -24.92
CA VAL A 450 -5.16 12.10 -25.40
C VAL A 450 -4.62 13.20 -26.31
N ASN A 451 -3.51 13.83 -25.94
CA ASN A 451 -2.83 14.83 -26.77
C ASN A 451 -2.35 14.23 -28.09
N TYR A 452 -1.83 13.00 -28.08
CA TYR A 452 -1.53 12.25 -29.29
C TYR A 452 -2.78 12.09 -30.17
N LEU A 453 -3.90 11.62 -29.61
CA LEU A 453 -5.16 11.42 -30.33
C LEU A 453 -5.65 12.72 -30.99
N TYR A 454 -5.63 13.82 -30.25
CA TYR A 454 -5.99 15.15 -30.77
C TYR A 454 -5.12 15.62 -31.92
N SER A 455 -3.85 15.22 -31.93
CA SER A 455 -2.88 15.60 -32.97
C SER A 455 -2.96 14.79 -34.27
N VAL A 456 -3.88 13.82 -34.38
CA VAL A 456 -4.02 13.02 -35.60
C VAL A 456 -4.50 13.90 -36.76
N LEU A 457 -3.71 13.93 -37.84
CA LEU A 457 -3.93 14.77 -39.02
C LEU A 457 -4.62 13.98 -40.15
N PHE A 458 -5.68 14.55 -40.71
CA PHE A 458 -6.45 14.00 -41.83
C PHE A 458 -6.38 14.92 -43.05
N LYS A 459 -6.60 14.37 -44.25
CA LYS A 459 -6.67 15.13 -45.50
C LYS A 459 -7.95 14.78 -46.27
N VAL A 460 -8.82 15.78 -46.48
CA VAL A 460 -10.08 15.62 -47.21
C VAL A 460 -10.21 16.73 -48.25
N ARG A 461 -10.41 16.34 -49.51
CA ARG A 461 -10.53 17.26 -50.67
C ARG A 461 -9.38 18.29 -50.75
N GLY A 462 -8.16 17.85 -50.44
CA GLY A 462 -6.97 18.70 -50.45
C GLY A 462 -6.75 19.56 -49.20
N LYS A 463 -7.75 19.70 -48.32
CA LYS A 463 -7.62 20.41 -47.04
C LYS A 463 -7.20 19.45 -45.92
N GLN A 464 -6.32 19.90 -45.05
CA GLN A 464 -5.90 19.17 -43.86
C GLN A 464 -6.69 19.65 -42.63
N PHE A 465 -6.97 18.74 -41.70
CA PHE A 465 -7.58 19.05 -40.41
C PHE A 465 -7.11 18.07 -39.34
N TYR A 466 -7.07 18.51 -38.09
CA TYR A 466 -6.74 17.66 -36.93
C TYR A 466 -7.99 17.03 -36.33
N LEU A 467 -7.88 15.88 -35.65
CA LEU A 467 -9.02 15.23 -35.00
C LEU A 467 -9.73 16.17 -34.02
N LEU A 468 -8.95 16.94 -33.25
CA LEU A 468 -9.46 17.92 -32.29
C LEU A 468 -10.34 18.99 -32.96
N GLU A 469 -9.99 19.45 -34.16
CA GLU A 469 -10.81 20.40 -34.91
C GLU A 469 -12.16 19.78 -35.30
N LEU A 470 -12.17 18.50 -35.71
CA LEU A 470 -13.41 17.79 -36.00
C LEU A 470 -14.27 17.60 -34.76
N LEU A 471 -13.68 17.24 -33.62
CA LEU A 471 -14.39 17.09 -32.34
C LEU A 471 -15.07 18.39 -31.93
N ILE A 472 -14.44 19.53 -32.19
CA ILE A 472 -15.01 20.85 -31.89
C ILE A 472 -16.11 21.22 -32.88
N GLU A 473 -15.91 20.93 -34.17
CA GLU A 473 -16.96 21.13 -35.17
C GLU A 473 -18.20 20.30 -34.89
N LEU A 474 -18.07 19.10 -34.30
CA LEU A 474 -19.20 18.27 -33.86
C LEU A 474 -20.06 18.94 -32.77
N LEU A 475 -19.51 19.92 -32.06
CA LEU A 475 -20.23 20.68 -31.03
C LEU A 475 -21.00 21.87 -31.61
N GLN A 476 -20.71 22.24 -32.86
CA GLN A 476 -21.30 23.40 -33.52
C GLN A 476 -22.57 23.03 -34.32
N PRO A 477 -23.57 23.93 -34.39
CA PRO A 477 -24.87 23.61 -35.00
C PRO A 477 -24.92 23.57 -36.54
N THR A 478 -23.85 23.88 -37.30
CA THR A 478 -23.98 24.38 -38.69
C THR A 478 -23.09 23.77 -39.79
N THR A 479 -22.35 22.68 -39.57
CA THR A 479 -21.40 22.16 -40.58
C THR A 479 -21.75 20.75 -41.09
N ASN A 480 -21.62 20.54 -42.41
CA ASN A 480 -21.68 19.20 -43.00
C ASN A 480 -20.34 18.48 -42.78
N LEU A 481 -20.29 17.62 -41.75
CA LEU A 481 -19.09 16.89 -41.33
C LEU A 481 -18.92 15.54 -42.01
N THR A 482 -19.87 15.15 -42.88
CA THR A 482 -19.91 13.83 -43.52
C THR A 482 -18.57 13.41 -44.16
N PRO A 483 -17.88 14.26 -44.96
CA PRO A 483 -16.62 13.86 -45.58
C PRO A 483 -15.49 13.66 -44.56
N LYS A 484 -15.47 14.47 -43.49
CA LYS A 484 -14.46 14.38 -42.42
C LYS A 484 -14.66 13.11 -41.59
N LEU A 485 -15.89 12.86 -41.14
CA LEU A 485 -16.22 11.68 -40.34
C LEU A 485 -16.03 10.37 -41.12
N LYS A 486 -16.28 10.34 -42.43
CA LYS A 486 -15.94 9.19 -43.29
C LYS A 486 -14.42 8.93 -43.33
N ALA A 487 -13.60 9.99 -43.38
CA ALA A 487 -12.14 9.85 -43.36
C ALA A 487 -11.65 9.33 -41.99
N VAL A 488 -12.24 9.81 -40.89
CA VAL A 488 -11.93 9.29 -39.54
C VAL A 488 -12.38 7.84 -39.38
N ALA A 489 -13.57 7.47 -39.86
CA ALA A 489 -14.02 6.07 -39.83
C ALA A 489 -13.11 5.13 -40.64
N GLN A 490 -12.61 5.58 -41.80
CA GLN A 490 -11.60 4.85 -42.57
C GLN A 490 -10.31 4.66 -41.77
N TRP A 491 -9.81 5.72 -41.12
CA TRP A 491 -8.59 5.66 -40.32
C TRP A 491 -8.73 4.76 -39.08
N ILE A 492 -9.87 4.80 -38.37
CA ILE A 492 -10.17 3.87 -37.27
C ILE A 492 -10.06 2.43 -37.77
N TYR A 493 -10.68 2.12 -38.92
CA TYR A 493 -10.62 0.80 -39.53
C TYR A 493 -9.21 0.38 -39.96
N GLU A 494 -8.38 1.32 -40.43
CA GLU A 494 -6.99 1.03 -40.82
C GLU A 494 -6.11 0.66 -39.62
N LEU A 495 -6.46 1.14 -38.42
CA LEU A 495 -5.78 0.81 -37.17
C LEU A 495 -6.28 -0.50 -36.55
N ASP A 496 -7.58 -0.73 -36.58
CA ASP A 496 -8.22 -1.95 -36.12
C ASP A 496 -9.33 -2.39 -37.09
N HIS A 497 -9.06 -3.48 -37.81
CA HIS A 497 -9.96 -3.99 -38.85
C HIS A 497 -11.25 -4.62 -38.30
N SER A 498 -11.36 -4.81 -36.98
CA SER A 498 -12.60 -5.27 -36.34
C SER A 498 -13.61 -4.13 -36.14
N LEU A 499 -13.14 -2.87 -36.10
CA LEU A 499 -13.98 -1.69 -35.86
C LEU A 499 -14.66 -1.23 -37.14
N ILE A 500 -15.85 -1.75 -37.38
CA ILE A 500 -16.68 -1.42 -38.56
C ILE A 500 -17.99 -0.79 -38.13
N GLY A 501 -18.24 0.42 -38.63
CA GLY A 501 -19.47 1.14 -38.41
C GLY A 501 -20.66 0.51 -39.13
N LYS A 502 -21.82 0.54 -38.49
CA LYS A 502 -23.07 -0.09 -38.92
C LYS A 502 -23.93 0.80 -39.81
N GLN A 503 -23.65 2.11 -39.82
CA GLN A 503 -24.47 3.08 -40.53
C GLN A 503 -24.30 2.99 -42.06
N ASN A 504 -25.41 3.05 -42.80
CA ASN A 504 -25.44 2.89 -44.26
C ASN A 504 -24.59 3.95 -44.98
N GLN A 505 -24.45 5.15 -44.43
CA GLN A 505 -23.63 6.22 -45.00
C GLN A 505 -22.15 5.83 -45.06
N LEU A 506 -21.68 4.96 -44.16
CA LEU A 506 -20.31 4.46 -44.13
C LEU A 506 -20.10 3.31 -45.13
N ALA A 507 -21.15 2.74 -45.71
CA ALA A 507 -21.05 1.64 -46.66
C ALA A 507 -20.08 1.91 -47.82
N SER A 508 -20.06 3.14 -48.35
CA SER A 508 -19.14 3.53 -49.43
C SER A 508 -17.67 3.42 -49.01
N VAL A 509 -17.37 3.71 -47.74
CA VAL A 509 -16.01 3.60 -47.18
C VAL A 509 -15.62 2.13 -47.11
N TYR A 510 -16.45 1.30 -46.49
CA TYR A 510 -16.16 -0.13 -46.31
C TYR A 510 -16.21 -0.93 -47.62
N GLN A 511 -17.00 -0.52 -48.60
CA GLN A 511 -16.98 -1.11 -49.94
C GLN A 511 -15.65 -0.86 -50.65
N THR A 512 -15.10 0.35 -50.51
CA THR A 512 -13.79 0.71 -51.06
C THR A 512 -12.67 -0.08 -50.39
N LEU A 513 -12.75 -0.24 -49.07
CA LEU A 513 -11.77 -0.98 -48.26
C LEU A 513 -11.95 -2.50 -48.34
N GLN A 514 -13.02 -3.00 -48.97
CA GLN A 514 -13.43 -4.42 -48.96
C GLN A 514 -13.55 -4.97 -47.53
N ALA A 515 -14.24 -4.22 -46.67
CA ALA A 515 -14.39 -4.47 -45.25
C ALA A 515 -15.82 -4.91 -44.89
N GLY A 516 -15.98 -5.61 -43.76
CA GLY A 516 -17.29 -5.97 -43.23
C GLY A 516 -18.10 -6.83 -44.19
N ALA A 517 -19.34 -6.43 -44.48
CA ALA A 517 -20.20 -7.10 -45.46
C ALA A 517 -19.61 -7.13 -46.90
N TYR A 518 -18.61 -6.30 -47.20
CA TYR A 518 -17.93 -6.23 -48.49
C TYR A 518 -16.63 -7.03 -48.54
N TYR A 519 -16.33 -7.82 -47.52
CA TYR A 519 -15.12 -8.64 -47.45
C TYR A 519 -15.12 -9.74 -48.52
N LYS A 520 -14.03 -9.82 -49.30
CA LYS A 520 -13.91 -10.70 -50.46
C LYS A 520 -12.85 -11.78 -50.28
N LEU A 521 -13.03 -12.89 -50.99
CA LEU A 521 -12.09 -14.02 -51.01
C LEU A 521 -10.67 -13.60 -51.45
N SER A 522 -10.55 -12.66 -52.39
CA SER A 522 -9.25 -12.13 -52.85
C SER A 522 -8.46 -11.42 -51.73
N LYS A 523 -9.17 -10.72 -50.84
CA LYS A 523 -8.54 -10.05 -49.69
C LYS A 523 -8.10 -11.08 -48.65
N LEU A 524 -8.91 -12.11 -48.41
CA LEU A 524 -8.54 -13.24 -47.57
C LEU A 524 -7.28 -13.96 -48.10
N GLU A 525 -7.21 -14.23 -49.41
CA GLU A 525 -6.02 -14.83 -50.04
C GLU A 525 -4.77 -13.97 -49.82
N SER A 526 -4.88 -12.65 -50.02
CA SER A 526 -3.78 -11.72 -49.78
C SER A 526 -3.29 -11.75 -48.33
N LEU A 527 -4.20 -11.78 -47.35
CA LEU A 527 -3.85 -11.82 -45.92
C LEU A 527 -3.21 -13.15 -45.53
N VAL A 528 -3.74 -14.28 -46.01
CA VAL A 528 -3.15 -15.61 -45.77
C VAL A 528 -1.77 -15.74 -46.41
N ASN A 529 -1.55 -15.10 -47.56
CA ASN A 529 -0.24 -15.05 -48.19
C ASN A 529 0.78 -14.19 -47.42
N ALA A 530 0.31 -13.19 -46.68
CA ALA A 530 1.15 -12.29 -45.87
C ALA A 530 1.50 -12.85 -44.48
N LEU A 531 0.97 -14.01 -44.08
CA LEU A 531 1.29 -14.62 -42.80
C LEU A 531 2.79 -14.94 -42.69
N SER A 532 3.40 -14.51 -41.60
CA SER A 532 4.81 -14.85 -41.31
C SER A 532 4.95 -16.35 -41.03
N THR A 533 5.70 -17.06 -41.90
CA THR A 533 5.89 -18.51 -41.81
C THR A 533 7.28 -18.96 -41.37
N GLU A 534 8.27 -18.07 -41.30
CA GLU A 534 9.69 -18.45 -41.12
C GLU A 534 9.92 -19.29 -39.85
N SER A 535 9.36 -18.83 -38.72
CA SER A 535 9.50 -19.44 -37.40
C SER A 535 8.52 -20.58 -37.09
N LEU A 536 7.68 -20.99 -38.04
CA LEU A 536 6.63 -22.01 -37.82
C LEU A 536 7.13 -23.44 -38.00
N SER A 537 6.46 -24.38 -37.32
CA SER A 537 6.67 -25.81 -37.55
C SER A 537 6.35 -26.23 -38.99
N ILE A 538 6.89 -27.38 -39.40
CA ILE A 538 6.62 -27.99 -40.71
C ILE A 538 5.12 -28.28 -40.86
N VAL A 539 4.47 -28.80 -39.80
CA VAL A 539 3.04 -29.15 -39.80
C VAL A 539 2.17 -27.93 -40.09
N LEU A 540 2.47 -26.80 -39.45
CA LEU A 540 1.71 -25.57 -39.63
C LEU A 540 1.93 -24.96 -41.03
N LYS A 541 3.17 -25.01 -41.54
CA LYS A 541 3.50 -24.58 -42.92
C LYS A 541 2.73 -25.38 -43.96
N GLU A 542 2.62 -26.70 -43.77
CA GLU A 542 1.84 -27.57 -44.65
C GLU A 542 0.35 -27.22 -44.62
N LYS A 543 -0.23 -27.01 -43.43
CA LYS A 543 -1.64 -26.62 -43.30
C LYS A 543 -1.92 -25.26 -43.92
N ILE A 544 -1.05 -24.27 -43.75
CA ILE A 544 -1.17 -22.96 -44.42
C ILE A 544 -1.10 -23.13 -45.95
N THR A 545 -0.22 -24.01 -46.45
CA THR A 545 -0.12 -24.30 -47.89
C THR A 545 -1.39 -24.94 -48.43
N LYS A 546 -1.96 -25.90 -47.70
CA LYS A 546 -3.26 -26.51 -48.02
C LYS A 546 -4.39 -25.48 -47.99
N LEU A 547 -4.43 -24.60 -46.99
CA LEU A 547 -5.40 -23.50 -46.92
C LEU A 547 -5.29 -22.58 -48.15
N LYS A 548 -4.08 -22.21 -48.57
CA LYS A 548 -3.86 -21.40 -49.79
C LYS A 548 -4.43 -22.09 -51.04
N GLN A 549 -4.27 -23.40 -51.16
CA GLN A 549 -4.88 -24.18 -52.25
C GLN A 549 -6.40 -24.22 -52.14
N SER A 550 -6.96 -24.44 -50.94
CA SER A 550 -8.40 -24.41 -50.66
C SER A 550 -9.02 -23.07 -51.04
N ILE A 551 -8.36 -21.95 -50.72
CA ILE A 551 -8.82 -20.59 -51.05
C ILE A 551 -8.93 -20.42 -52.57
N ARG A 552 -7.89 -20.83 -53.33
CA ARG A 552 -7.87 -20.71 -54.80
C ARG A 552 -8.91 -21.58 -55.51
N ALA A 553 -9.30 -22.69 -54.90
CA ALA A 553 -10.31 -23.60 -55.44
C ALA A 553 -11.76 -23.18 -55.15
N LYS A 554 -11.98 -22.11 -54.37
CA LYS A 554 -13.31 -21.65 -53.96
C LYS A 554 -13.66 -20.33 -54.67
N GLU A 555 -14.95 -20.11 -54.90
CA GLU A 555 -15.45 -18.82 -55.44
C GLU A 555 -15.89 -17.85 -54.33
N LYS A 556 -16.31 -18.39 -53.16
CA LYS A 556 -16.80 -17.61 -52.02
C LYS A 556 -16.27 -18.19 -50.71
N ILE A 557 -16.15 -17.31 -49.71
CA ILE A 557 -15.83 -17.68 -48.34
C ILE A 557 -17.01 -18.49 -47.78
N ASN A 558 -16.73 -19.66 -47.21
CA ASN A 558 -17.74 -20.52 -46.60
C ASN A 558 -17.26 -20.98 -45.21
N GLN A 559 -18.18 -21.57 -44.44
CA GLN A 559 -17.90 -21.98 -43.06
C GLN A 559 -16.77 -23.01 -42.97
N LYS A 560 -16.66 -23.95 -43.92
CA LYS A 560 -15.56 -24.94 -43.94
C LYS A 560 -14.19 -24.26 -44.00
N LEU A 561 -14.05 -23.25 -44.85
CA LEU A 561 -12.80 -22.48 -44.98
C LEU A 561 -12.46 -21.75 -43.68
N ILE A 562 -13.47 -21.18 -43.00
CA ILE A 562 -13.25 -20.52 -41.71
C ILE A 562 -12.83 -21.52 -40.63
N MET A 563 -13.42 -22.73 -40.60
CA MET A 563 -13.00 -23.78 -39.67
C MET A 563 -11.55 -24.24 -39.91
N GLU A 564 -11.10 -24.32 -41.17
CA GLU A 564 -9.68 -24.59 -41.49
C GLU A 564 -8.77 -23.48 -40.95
N ILE A 565 -9.19 -22.21 -41.01
CA ILE A 565 -8.45 -21.10 -40.41
C ILE A 565 -8.41 -21.21 -38.89
N VAL A 566 -9.54 -21.48 -38.23
CA VAL A 566 -9.62 -21.67 -36.77
C VAL A 566 -8.67 -22.77 -36.30
N GLU A 567 -8.61 -23.90 -37.01
CA GLU A 567 -7.68 -24.99 -36.70
C GLU A 567 -6.21 -24.53 -36.80
N ILE A 568 -5.87 -23.74 -37.82
CA ILE A 568 -4.51 -23.18 -37.99
C ILE A 568 -4.15 -22.24 -36.83
N PHE A 569 -5.07 -21.37 -36.40
CA PHE A 569 -4.84 -20.51 -35.24
C PHE A 569 -4.66 -21.33 -33.95
N SER A 570 -5.45 -22.39 -33.75
CA SER A 570 -5.30 -23.27 -32.60
C SER A 570 -3.95 -23.97 -32.54
N LEU A 571 -3.45 -24.46 -33.68
CA LEU A 571 -2.13 -25.07 -33.75
C LEU A 571 -1.02 -24.05 -33.53
N ARG A 572 -1.19 -22.84 -34.09
CA ARG A 572 -0.24 -21.76 -33.84
C ARG A 572 -0.16 -21.40 -32.36
N TRP A 573 -1.29 -21.27 -31.66
CA TRP A 573 -1.31 -20.94 -30.24
C TRP A 573 -0.52 -21.97 -29.41
N GLN A 574 -0.71 -23.26 -29.68
CA GLN A 574 0.07 -24.34 -29.05
C GLN A 574 1.59 -24.21 -29.32
N GLU A 575 1.99 -23.70 -30.47
CA GLU A 575 3.40 -23.48 -30.80
C GLU A 575 4.01 -22.25 -30.10
N ILE A 576 3.23 -21.20 -29.81
CA ILE A 576 3.77 -19.89 -29.35
C ILE A 576 3.45 -19.53 -27.91
N SER A 577 2.46 -20.18 -27.28
CA SER A 577 2.09 -19.92 -25.87
C SER A 577 3.31 -20.01 -24.97
N ASP A 578 3.46 -19.03 -24.10
CA ASP A 578 4.58 -18.88 -23.17
C ASP A 578 5.97 -18.72 -23.80
N LYS A 579 6.06 -18.46 -25.10
CA LYS A 579 7.31 -18.21 -25.83
C LYS A 579 7.41 -16.77 -26.31
N ARG A 580 8.53 -16.42 -26.94
CA ARG A 580 8.80 -15.07 -27.48
C ARG A 580 7.71 -14.55 -28.43
N LEU A 581 7.05 -15.46 -29.17
CA LEU A 581 6.00 -15.11 -30.13
C LEU A 581 4.60 -15.17 -29.54
N ASP A 582 4.45 -15.27 -28.22
CA ASP A 582 3.15 -15.17 -27.55
C ASP A 582 2.48 -13.82 -27.89
N TYR A 583 1.17 -13.85 -28.17
CA TYR A 583 0.41 -12.67 -28.55
C TYR A 583 0.33 -11.63 -27.42
N THR A 584 0.43 -12.03 -26.16
CA THR A 584 0.46 -11.09 -25.01
C THR A 584 1.82 -10.42 -24.83
N ARG A 585 2.88 -10.95 -25.44
CA ARG A 585 4.26 -10.42 -25.34
C ARG A 585 4.66 -9.58 -26.54
N LEU A 586 4.27 -10.01 -27.74
CA LEU A 586 4.66 -9.37 -28.99
C LEU A 586 3.45 -9.23 -29.92
N VAL A 587 2.92 -8.01 -30.05
CA VAL A 587 1.82 -7.72 -31.00
C VAL A 587 2.32 -7.31 -32.40
N ASP A 588 3.54 -6.80 -32.50
CA ASP A 588 4.15 -6.39 -33.77
C ASP A 588 4.97 -7.50 -34.45
N GLY A 589 5.64 -7.17 -35.55
CA GLY A 589 6.53 -8.08 -36.27
C GLY A 589 5.80 -9.31 -36.82
N ALA A 590 6.26 -10.50 -36.45
CA ALA A 590 5.70 -11.76 -36.95
C ALA A 590 4.22 -11.95 -36.60
N ASN A 591 3.75 -11.41 -35.46
CA ASN A 591 2.36 -11.55 -35.01
C ASN A 591 1.38 -10.57 -35.67
N LYS A 592 1.88 -9.45 -36.22
CA LYS A 592 1.04 -8.41 -36.84
C LYS A 592 0.13 -8.98 -37.94
N SER A 593 0.68 -9.79 -38.84
CA SER A 593 -0.09 -10.41 -39.93
C SER A 593 -1.20 -11.35 -39.44
N TRP A 594 -0.96 -12.07 -38.34
CA TRP A 594 -1.91 -12.97 -37.72
C TRP A 594 -3.04 -12.22 -37.00
N ILE A 595 -2.69 -11.19 -36.23
CA ILE A 595 -3.65 -10.32 -35.54
C ILE A 595 -4.53 -9.61 -36.56
N SER A 596 -3.93 -9.03 -37.61
CA SER A 596 -4.70 -8.39 -38.68
C SER A 596 -5.67 -9.37 -39.33
N LEU A 597 -5.25 -10.58 -39.71
CA LEU A 597 -6.16 -11.60 -40.26
C LEU A 597 -7.33 -11.87 -39.31
N ALA A 598 -7.07 -12.02 -38.01
CA ALA A 598 -8.12 -12.25 -37.02
C ALA A 598 -9.11 -11.07 -36.92
N GLN A 599 -8.61 -9.83 -36.90
CA GLN A 599 -9.43 -8.61 -36.90
C GLN A 599 -10.31 -8.49 -38.16
N TYR A 600 -9.76 -8.79 -39.35
CA TYR A 600 -10.53 -8.79 -40.60
C TYR A 600 -11.68 -9.80 -40.55
N LEU A 601 -11.44 -10.99 -39.97
CA LEU A 601 -12.45 -12.03 -39.86
C LEU A 601 -13.56 -11.67 -38.86
N GLU A 602 -13.24 -10.99 -37.74
CA GLU A 602 -14.24 -10.43 -36.84
C GLU A 602 -15.03 -9.30 -37.50
N GLY A 603 -14.37 -8.32 -38.10
CA GLY A 603 -15.05 -7.20 -38.77
C GLY A 603 -16.00 -7.69 -39.87
N ALA A 604 -15.62 -8.75 -40.59
CA ALA A 604 -16.49 -9.40 -41.58
C ALA A 604 -17.65 -10.23 -40.99
N GLY A 605 -17.73 -10.37 -39.66
CA GLY A 605 -18.71 -11.20 -38.96
C GLY A 605 -18.54 -12.70 -39.21
N LEU A 606 -17.38 -13.14 -39.70
CA LEU A 606 -17.13 -14.52 -40.12
C LEU A 606 -16.83 -15.45 -38.95
N ILE A 607 -16.54 -14.91 -37.77
CA ILE A 607 -16.24 -15.67 -36.54
C ILE A 607 -17.31 -15.52 -35.46
N ASN A 608 -18.49 -14.98 -35.79
CA ASN A 608 -19.59 -14.79 -34.82
C ASN A 608 -20.12 -16.10 -34.23
N PHE A 609 -19.77 -17.25 -34.80
CA PHE A 609 -20.10 -18.57 -34.25
C PHE A 609 -19.19 -19.00 -33.09
N LEU A 610 -18.07 -18.30 -32.88
CA LEU A 610 -17.23 -18.52 -31.70
C LEU A 610 -17.96 -18.02 -30.46
N ASN A 611 -17.78 -18.75 -29.35
CA ASN A 611 -18.24 -18.31 -28.04
C ASN A 611 -17.01 -18.11 -27.13
N PRO A 612 -16.62 -16.86 -26.84
CA PRO A 612 -17.23 -15.61 -27.30
C PRO A 612 -16.84 -15.18 -28.73
N PRO A 613 -17.64 -14.32 -29.40
CA PRO A 613 -17.42 -13.92 -30.79
C PRO A 613 -16.43 -12.73 -30.91
N ILE A 614 -15.18 -12.93 -30.47
CA ILE A 614 -14.12 -11.91 -30.54
C ILE A 614 -12.83 -12.46 -31.17
N TYR A 615 -12.03 -11.63 -31.83
CA TYR A 615 -10.82 -12.04 -32.52
C TYR A 615 -9.73 -12.54 -31.56
N TYR A 616 -9.75 -12.12 -30.28
CA TYR A 616 -8.88 -12.68 -29.25
C TYR A 616 -9.16 -14.17 -29.00
N LYS A 617 -10.42 -14.62 -29.08
CA LYS A 617 -10.76 -16.05 -29.00
C LYS A 617 -10.22 -16.84 -30.19
N LEU A 618 -10.09 -16.21 -31.35
CA LEU A 618 -9.43 -16.83 -32.50
C LEU A 618 -7.91 -16.95 -32.26
N LEU A 619 -7.27 -15.90 -31.74
CA LEU A 619 -5.83 -15.88 -31.45
C LEU A 619 -5.46 -16.82 -30.29
N ILE A 620 -6.29 -16.88 -29.26
CA ILE A 620 -6.11 -17.64 -28.02
C ILE A 620 -7.36 -18.51 -27.83
N PRO A 621 -7.43 -19.70 -28.48
CA PRO A 621 -8.64 -20.53 -28.49
C PRO A 621 -9.07 -21.08 -27.14
N THR A 622 -8.21 -21.01 -26.12
CA THR A 622 -8.50 -21.42 -24.75
C THR A 622 -9.36 -20.41 -23.98
N LEU A 623 -9.52 -19.16 -24.45
CA LEU A 623 -10.24 -18.12 -23.71
C LEU A 623 -11.73 -18.43 -23.45
N THR A 624 -12.21 -18.31 -22.22
CA THR A 624 -13.61 -18.60 -21.86
C THR A 624 -14.50 -17.37 -21.75
N HIS A 625 -13.92 -16.16 -21.74
CA HIS A 625 -14.62 -14.90 -21.54
C HIS A 625 -14.24 -13.83 -22.59
N HIS A 626 -15.04 -12.76 -22.65
CA HIS A 626 -14.84 -11.64 -23.59
C HIS A 626 -14.94 -10.26 -22.96
N LEU A 627 -15.24 -10.19 -21.67
CA LEU A 627 -15.30 -8.97 -20.91
C LEU A 627 -14.27 -9.06 -19.79
N ASP A 628 -13.62 -7.95 -19.48
CA ASP A 628 -12.81 -7.85 -18.26
C ASP A 628 -13.71 -7.98 -17.03
N PHE A 629 -13.25 -8.71 -16.01
CA PHE A 629 -14.05 -9.01 -14.82
C PHE A 629 -14.29 -7.80 -13.91
N VAL A 630 -13.50 -6.73 -14.05
CA VAL A 630 -13.59 -5.55 -13.18
C VAL A 630 -14.22 -4.38 -13.93
N THR A 631 -13.76 -4.08 -15.14
CA THR A 631 -14.28 -2.95 -15.93
C THR A 631 -15.52 -3.31 -16.74
N GLU A 632 -15.81 -4.60 -16.91
CA GLU A 632 -16.88 -5.13 -17.79
C GLU A 632 -16.72 -4.72 -19.26
N GLU A 633 -15.57 -4.16 -19.65
CA GLU A 633 -15.27 -3.77 -21.02
C GLU A 633 -14.85 -4.98 -21.86
N LYS A 634 -15.06 -4.91 -23.18
CA LYS A 634 -14.60 -5.97 -24.08
C LYS A 634 -13.07 -6.08 -24.04
N LEU A 635 -12.55 -7.30 -23.98
CA LEU A 635 -11.09 -7.52 -23.93
C LEU A 635 -10.34 -6.85 -25.10
N THR A 636 -10.97 -6.78 -26.27
CA THR A 636 -10.40 -6.19 -27.50
C THR A 636 -10.29 -4.67 -27.47
N VAL A 637 -10.81 -4.00 -26.44
CA VAL A 637 -10.64 -2.54 -26.24
C VAL A 637 -9.18 -2.18 -26.01
N TYR A 638 -8.43 -3.02 -25.29
CA TYR A 638 -7.00 -2.83 -25.02
C TYR A 638 -6.14 -3.81 -25.81
N PRO A 639 -4.91 -3.43 -26.20
CA PRO A 639 -4.01 -4.35 -26.89
C PRO A 639 -3.60 -5.52 -25.99
N LEU A 640 -3.29 -6.67 -26.59
CA LEU A 640 -2.92 -7.90 -25.85
C LEU A 640 -1.71 -7.72 -24.91
N THR A 641 -0.85 -6.73 -25.14
CA THR A 641 0.28 -6.39 -24.27
C THR A 641 -0.10 -5.84 -22.89
N TYR A 642 -1.37 -5.51 -22.69
CA TYR A 642 -1.92 -5.05 -21.41
C TYR A 642 -2.47 -6.22 -20.58
N TYR A 643 -2.38 -7.44 -21.10
CA TYR A 643 -2.88 -8.64 -20.47
C TYR A 643 -1.74 -9.65 -20.28
N ILE A 644 -1.91 -10.52 -19.29
CA ILE A 644 -1.23 -11.81 -19.23
C ILE A 644 -2.30 -12.92 -19.29
N VAL A 645 -1.88 -14.14 -19.64
CA VAL A 645 -2.76 -15.30 -19.58
C VAL A 645 -2.74 -15.89 -18.15
N SER A 646 -3.89 -16.33 -17.63
CA SER A 646 -4.01 -17.07 -16.37
C SER A 646 -3.22 -18.37 -16.38
N GLU A 647 -2.84 -18.90 -15.22
CA GLU A 647 -2.11 -20.18 -15.11
C GLU A 647 -2.76 -21.30 -15.96
N GLN A 648 -4.09 -21.38 -15.97
CA GLN A 648 -4.86 -22.39 -16.71
C GLN A 648 -4.97 -22.13 -18.21
N GLY A 649 -4.55 -20.96 -18.69
CA GLY A 649 -4.54 -20.63 -20.11
C GLY A 649 -5.87 -20.10 -20.65
N ASP A 650 -6.90 -19.98 -19.84
CA ASP A 650 -8.30 -19.79 -20.23
C ASP A 650 -8.85 -18.38 -19.97
N GLU A 651 -8.08 -17.53 -19.28
CA GLU A 651 -8.47 -16.16 -18.97
C GLU A 651 -7.34 -15.19 -19.30
N LEU A 652 -7.71 -13.98 -19.74
CA LEU A 652 -6.81 -12.83 -19.74
C LEU A 652 -6.96 -12.06 -18.42
N ILE A 653 -5.82 -11.70 -17.83
CA ILE A 653 -5.75 -10.87 -16.62
C ILE A 653 -5.29 -9.49 -17.03
N PHE A 654 -6.11 -8.48 -16.79
CA PHE A 654 -5.85 -7.10 -17.20
C PHE A 654 -4.91 -6.40 -16.20
N LEU A 655 -3.66 -6.15 -16.62
CA LEU A 655 -2.62 -5.60 -15.75
C LEU A 655 -2.90 -4.18 -15.21
N PRO A 656 -3.58 -3.27 -15.93
CA PRO A 656 -3.98 -1.98 -15.37
C PRO A 656 -4.87 -2.08 -14.13
N ASN A 657 -5.77 -3.07 -14.05
CA ASN A 657 -6.54 -3.32 -12.83
C ASN A 657 -5.63 -3.71 -11.66
N CYS A 658 -4.58 -4.49 -11.93
CA CYS A 658 -3.59 -4.90 -10.93
C CYS A 658 -2.76 -3.70 -10.45
N ILE A 659 -2.35 -2.81 -11.36
CA ILE A 659 -1.68 -1.54 -11.00
C ILE A 659 -2.61 -0.68 -10.15
N ASN A 660 -3.87 -0.50 -10.55
CA ASN A 660 -4.81 0.31 -9.79
C ASN A 660 -5.00 -0.30 -8.40
N ASN A 661 -5.14 -1.62 -8.29
CA ASN A 661 -5.19 -2.29 -7.00
C ASN A 661 -3.92 -2.05 -6.18
N PHE A 662 -2.73 -2.06 -6.80
CA PHE A 662 -1.49 -1.72 -6.10
C PHE A 662 -1.46 -0.27 -5.62
N LYS A 663 -1.92 0.70 -6.43
CA LYS A 663 -2.00 2.11 -6.02
C LYS A 663 -2.91 2.30 -4.81
N TYR A 664 -4.06 1.65 -4.78
CA TYR A 664 -5.07 1.83 -3.73
C TYR A 664 -4.89 0.91 -2.51
N ARG A 665 -4.43 -0.32 -2.71
CA ARG A 665 -4.34 -1.36 -1.67
C ARG A 665 -2.92 -1.81 -1.36
N LYS A 666 -1.91 -1.29 -2.07
CA LYS A 666 -0.48 -1.67 -1.96
C LYS A 666 -0.23 -3.16 -2.19
N THR A 667 -1.12 -3.81 -2.94
CA THR A 667 -1.06 -5.23 -3.28
C THR A 667 -1.19 -5.41 -4.79
N PHE A 668 -0.28 -6.17 -5.40
CA PHE A 668 -0.29 -6.41 -6.85
C PHE A 668 -0.91 -7.79 -7.11
N TYR A 669 -2.23 -7.85 -7.18
CA TYR A 669 -3.02 -9.09 -7.21
C TYR A 669 -3.61 -9.37 -8.58
N ASN A 670 -3.92 -10.64 -8.83
CA ASN A 670 -4.79 -11.03 -9.93
C ASN A 670 -6.21 -10.56 -9.60
N CYS A 671 -6.62 -9.45 -10.22
CA CYS A 671 -7.91 -8.82 -9.97
C CYS A 671 -9.13 -9.58 -10.53
N ASN A 672 -8.94 -10.60 -11.38
CA ASN A 672 -10.07 -11.42 -11.86
C ASN A 672 -10.73 -12.19 -10.71
N HIS A 673 -9.90 -12.74 -9.81
CA HIS A 673 -10.33 -13.58 -8.67
C HIS A 673 -9.92 -13.00 -7.32
N PHE A 674 -9.34 -11.80 -7.31
CA PHE A 674 -8.79 -11.12 -6.15
C PHE A 674 -7.83 -12.00 -5.32
N LYS A 675 -6.82 -12.58 -5.98
CA LYS A 675 -5.85 -13.50 -5.37
C LYS A 675 -4.39 -13.14 -5.71
N PRO A 676 -3.40 -13.61 -4.94
CA PRO A 676 -1.99 -13.50 -5.33
C PRO A 676 -1.71 -14.19 -6.66
N PHE A 677 -0.74 -13.67 -7.42
CA PHE A 677 -0.29 -14.31 -8.65
C PHE A 677 0.42 -15.64 -8.38
N THR A 678 0.15 -16.63 -9.22
CA THR A 678 0.87 -17.91 -9.25
C THR A 678 2.29 -17.70 -9.75
N SER A 679 3.19 -18.67 -9.50
CA SER A 679 4.57 -18.58 -9.98
C SER A 679 4.67 -18.39 -11.49
N LEU A 680 3.79 -19.06 -12.26
CA LEU A 680 3.74 -18.93 -13.72
C LEU A 680 3.26 -17.54 -14.16
N GLU A 681 2.22 -17.01 -13.52
CA GLU A 681 1.73 -15.66 -13.81
C GLU A 681 2.78 -14.59 -13.47
N LYS A 682 3.51 -14.74 -12.36
CA LYS A 682 4.64 -13.85 -12.01
C LYS A 682 5.71 -13.83 -13.11
N GLU A 683 6.08 -14.99 -13.64
CA GLU A 683 7.02 -15.07 -14.76
C GLU A 683 6.47 -14.44 -16.06
N ARG A 684 5.16 -14.53 -16.30
CA ARG A 684 4.52 -13.86 -17.44
C ARG A 684 4.53 -12.34 -17.27
N ILE A 685 4.30 -11.81 -16.06
CA ILE A 685 4.35 -10.38 -15.77
C ILE A 685 5.76 -9.82 -16.05
N LYS A 686 6.82 -10.53 -15.66
CA LYS A 686 8.21 -10.13 -15.93
C LYS A 686 8.54 -9.94 -17.42
N GLN A 687 7.70 -10.48 -18.30
CA GLN A 687 7.85 -10.38 -19.76
C GLN A 687 6.87 -9.39 -20.41
N SER A 688 6.07 -8.69 -19.60
CA SER A 688 5.14 -7.65 -20.05
C SER A 688 5.85 -6.30 -20.30
N LEU A 689 5.09 -5.24 -20.57
CA LEU A 689 5.66 -3.91 -20.82
C LEU A 689 6.42 -3.40 -19.59
N PRO A 690 7.53 -2.63 -19.77
CA PRO A 690 8.40 -2.22 -18.66
C PRO A 690 7.69 -1.53 -17.50
N HIS A 691 6.67 -0.71 -17.75
CA HIS A 691 5.94 -0.02 -16.69
C HIS A 691 5.13 -0.97 -15.79
N PHE A 692 4.58 -2.07 -16.34
CA PHE A 692 3.91 -3.11 -15.54
C PHE A 692 4.94 -3.88 -14.71
N VAL A 693 6.09 -4.21 -15.30
CA VAL A 693 7.19 -4.90 -14.61
C VAL A 693 7.71 -4.06 -13.45
N ASN A 694 7.90 -2.75 -13.65
CA ASN A 694 8.36 -1.86 -12.59
C ASN A 694 7.39 -1.82 -11.41
N CYS A 695 6.09 -1.63 -11.67
CA CYS A 695 5.07 -1.64 -10.61
C CYS A 695 5.01 -2.99 -9.87
N PHE A 696 5.15 -4.10 -10.61
CA PHE A 696 5.17 -5.44 -10.02
C PHE A 696 6.41 -5.65 -9.14
N ASN A 697 7.60 -5.24 -9.61
CA ASN A 697 8.83 -5.33 -8.83
C ASN A 697 8.78 -4.46 -7.58
N GLU A 698 8.24 -3.24 -7.65
CA GLU A 698 8.01 -2.38 -6.48
C GLU A 698 7.07 -3.03 -5.46
N ALA A 699 6.05 -3.77 -5.93
CA ALA A 699 5.13 -4.48 -5.05
C ALA A 699 5.74 -5.73 -4.42
N GLU A 700 6.60 -6.44 -5.16
CA GLU A 700 7.30 -7.65 -4.72
C GLU A 700 8.62 -7.36 -3.99
N GLU A 701 9.05 -6.09 -3.93
CA GLU A 701 10.22 -5.70 -3.15
C GLU A 701 9.93 -5.93 -1.66
N GLU A 702 10.26 -7.15 -1.20
CA GLU A 702 10.27 -7.53 0.20
C GLU A 702 11.33 -6.68 0.90
N LYS A 703 10.93 -5.53 1.42
CA LYS A 703 11.70 -4.87 2.47
C LYS A 703 11.85 -5.90 3.58
N HIS A 704 13.10 -6.28 3.90
CA HIS A 704 13.39 -7.13 5.03
C HIS A 704 12.83 -6.45 6.29
N GLU A 705 11.63 -6.85 6.69
CA GLU A 705 10.97 -6.32 7.87
C GLU A 705 11.69 -6.85 9.11
N VAL A 706 12.32 -5.95 9.85
CA VAL A 706 12.89 -6.30 11.15
C VAL A 706 11.73 -6.53 12.10
N PRO A 707 11.59 -7.71 12.72
CA PRO A 707 10.42 -8.01 13.53
C PRO A 707 10.31 -7.16 14.79
N ALA A 708 9.09 -7.01 15.33
CA ALA A 708 8.87 -6.45 16.66
C ALA A 708 9.22 -7.46 17.77
N SER A 709 9.58 -6.96 18.95
CA SER A 709 9.80 -7.78 20.15
C SER A 709 8.50 -8.32 20.71
N ARG A 710 8.59 -9.44 21.42
CA ARG A 710 7.44 -10.05 22.10
C ARG A 710 6.80 -9.10 23.11
N LYS A 711 7.60 -8.30 23.83
CA LYS A 711 7.08 -7.30 24.75
C LYS A 711 6.17 -6.32 24.02
N THR A 712 6.62 -5.79 22.89
CA THR A 712 5.85 -4.88 22.06
C THR A 712 4.56 -5.52 21.55
N VAL A 713 4.62 -6.75 21.04
CA VAL A 713 3.42 -7.49 20.56
C VAL A 713 2.40 -7.69 21.69
N LEU A 714 2.84 -7.93 22.93
CA LEU A 714 1.94 -8.06 24.08
C LEU A 714 1.30 -6.73 24.51
N GLU A 715 1.98 -5.60 24.35
CA GLU A 715 1.35 -4.30 24.58
C GLU A 715 0.31 -3.99 23.48
N VAL A 716 0.57 -4.37 22.22
CA VAL A 716 -0.44 -4.31 21.15
C VAL A 716 -1.62 -5.23 21.47
N LYS A 717 -1.39 -6.39 22.10
CA LYS A 717 -2.49 -7.25 22.56
C LYS A 717 -3.41 -6.53 23.54
N LYS A 718 -2.86 -5.79 24.53
CA LYS A 718 -3.68 -5.01 25.46
C LYS A 718 -4.49 -3.93 24.74
N LEU A 719 -3.87 -3.28 23.75
CA LEU A 719 -4.57 -2.31 22.89
C LEU A 719 -5.74 -2.98 22.17
N VAL A 720 -5.55 -4.15 21.55
CA VAL A 720 -6.63 -4.92 20.91
C VAL A 720 -7.72 -5.30 21.92
N GLU A 721 -7.34 -5.78 23.10
CA GLU A 721 -8.26 -6.20 24.17
C GLU A 721 -9.15 -5.04 24.66
N GLY A 722 -8.63 -3.82 24.71
CA GLY A 722 -9.38 -2.64 25.13
C GLY A 722 -10.13 -1.88 24.04
N THR A 723 -9.94 -2.24 22.76
CA THR A 723 -10.49 -1.50 21.61
C THR A 723 -11.40 -2.32 20.69
N LEU A 724 -11.22 -3.65 20.66
CA LEU A 724 -11.99 -4.52 19.79
C LEU A 724 -13.33 -4.90 20.45
N TYR A 725 -14.42 -4.33 19.95
CA TYR A 725 -15.78 -4.66 20.42
C TYR A 725 -16.56 -5.39 19.31
N PRO A 726 -16.77 -6.72 19.42
CA PRO A 726 -17.41 -7.49 18.36
C PRO A 726 -18.82 -7.01 17.99
N GLU A 727 -19.59 -6.50 18.95
CA GLU A 727 -20.93 -5.96 18.68
C GLU A 727 -20.88 -4.66 17.88
N GLY A 728 -19.86 -3.82 18.12
CA GLY A 728 -19.60 -2.61 17.34
C GLY A 728 -19.28 -2.91 15.87
N LEU A 729 -18.65 -4.04 15.59
CA LEU A 729 -18.34 -4.51 14.23
C LEU A 729 -19.57 -4.98 13.44
N TYR A 730 -20.52 -5.67 14.10
CA TYR A 730 -21.75 -6.13 13.44
C TYR A 730 -22.82 -5.06 13.32
N LEU A 731 -22.91 -4.15 14.29
CA LEU A 731 -24.01 -3.19 14.39
C LEU A 731 -23.68 -1.80 13.84
N GLY A 732 -22.50 -1.61 13.24
CA GLY A 732 -22.15 -0.38 12.52
C GLY A 732 -22.20 0.88 13.40
N ASN A 733 -21.47 0.87 14.53
CA ASN A 733 -21.21 2.01 15.44
C ASN A 733 -22.04 2.11 16.74
N ASN A 734 -22.73 1.05 17.19
CA ASN A 734 -23.31 1.03 18.56
C ASN A 734 -22.23 0.69 19.61
N ILE A 735 -21.22 1.54 19.74
CA ILE A 735 -20.23 1.47 20.83
C ILE A 735 -20.85 2.23 22.01
N THR A 736 -20.94 1.59 23.18
CA THR A 736 -21.40 2.27 24.39
C THR A 736 -20.34 3.29 24.86
N GLU A 737 -20.76 4.35 25.55
CA GLU A 737 -19.85 5.39 26.07
C GLU A 737 -18.72 4.78 26.92
N SER A 738 -19.04 3.80 27.77
CA SER A 738 -18.04 3.07 28.57
C SER A 738 -17.03 2.27 27.72
N GLN A 739 -17.44 1.75 26.57
CA GLN A 739 -16.54 1.04 25.66
C GLN A 739 -15.65 2.02 24.89
N LEU A 740 -16.19 3.20 24.54
CA LEU A 740 -15.42 4.28 23.93
C LEU A 740 -14.35 4.79 24.91
N ASP A 741 -14.72 5.07 26.16
CA ASP A 741 -13.78 5.47 27.22
C ASP A 741 -12.66 4.43 27.41
N CYS A 742 -13.02 3.14 27.41
CA CYS A 742 -12.05 2.06 27.54
C CYS A 742 -11.10 2.00 26.32
N ALA A 743 -11.62 2.23 25.11
CA ALA A 743 -10.80 2.30 23.90
C ALA A 743 -9.84 3.49 23.94
N GLU A 744 -10.33 4.69 24.27
CA GLU A 744 -9.52 5.90 24.38
C GLU A 744 -8.40 5.74 25.42
N ASN A 745 -8.72 5.20 26.60
CA ASN A 745 -7.73 4.90 27.62
C ASN A 745 -6.67 3.91 27.13
N SER A 746 -7.08 2.85 26.41
CA SER A 746 -6.17 1.86 25.87
C SER A 746 -5.22 2.43 24.82
N TYR A 747 -5.71 3.33 23.95
CA TYR A 747 -4.85 4.08 23.02
C TYR A 747 -3.89 5.02 23.75
N ALA A 748 -4.37 5.74 24.77
CA ALA A 748 -3.54 6.63 25.56
C ALA A 748 -2.39 5.88 26.26
N GLU A 749 -2.69 4.74 26.90
CA GLU A 749 -1.70 3.87 27.53
C GLU A 749 -0.69 3.33 26.50
N PHE A 750 -1.18 2.87 25.34
CA PHE A 750 -0.32 2.38 24.29
C PHE A 750 0.58 3.47 23.70
N LEU A 751 0.11 4.71 23.55
CA LEU A 751 0.92 5.83 23.08
C LEU A 751 2.00 6.22 24.07
N VAL A 752 1.72 6.16 25.38
CA VAL A 752 2.75 6.33 26.42
C VAL A 752 3.82 5.24 26.28
N TYR A 753 3.42 3.99 26.08
CA TYR A 753 4.35 2.90 25.84
C TYR A 753 5.18 3.10 24.57
N LEU A 754 4.54 3.43 23.44
CA LEU A 754 5.17 3.67 22.14
C LEU A 754 6.22 4.78 22.22
N ASN A 755 5.94 5.86 22.95
CA ASN A 755 6.87 6.96 23.16
C ASN A 755 8.02 6.62 24.12
N SER A 756 7.85 5.59 24.95
CA SER A 756 8.89 5.08 25.85
C SER A 756 9.81 4.04 25.21
N LEU A 757 9.49 3.54 24.01
CA LEU A 757 10.29 2.55 23.31
C LEU A 757 11.64 3.13 22.85
N PRO A 758 12.71 2.31 22.83
CA PRO A 758 13.93 2.65 22.11
C PRO A 758 13.64 2.98 20.65
N GLU A 759 14.37 3.93 20.07
CA GLU A 759 14.11 4.43 18.72
C GLU A 759 14.09 3.32 17.66
N GLU A 760 15.03 2.36 17.75
CA GLU A 760 15.10 1.21 16.84
C GLU A 760 13.84 0.34 16.93
N GLU A 761 13.43 -0.08 18.14
CA GLU A 761 12.23 -0.91 18.33
C GLU A 761 10.94 -0.18 17.94
N ARG A 762 10.88 1.13 18.19
CA ARG A 762 9.77 1.97 17.74
C ARG A 762 9.69 1.99 16.21
N LEU A 763 10.81 2.18 15.51
CA LEU A 763 10.86 2.12 14.05
C LEU A 763 10.52 0.73 13.53
N HIS A 764 10.98 -0.34 14.20
CA HIS A 764 10.63 -1.71 13.82
C HIS A 764 9.13 -1.94 13.87
N LEU A 765 8.46 -1.52 14.95
CA LEU A 765 7.01 -1.62 15.11
C LEU A 765 6.27 -0.78 14.06
N LEU A 766 6.60 0.51 13.94
CA LEU A 766 5.88 1.43 13.06
C LEU A 766 5.96 1.01 11.59
N ASN A 767 7.07 0.41 11.17
CA ASN A 767 7.27 -0.10 9.81
C ASN A 767 6.73 -1.52 9.59
N GLN A 768 6.16 -2.18 10.60
CA GLN A 768 5.55 -3.51 10.42
C GLN A 768 4.43 -3.43 9.40
N THR A 769 4.49 -4.26 8.35
CA THR A 769 3.36 -4.37 7.44
C THR A 769 2.34 -5.36 7.99
N ILE A 770 1.08 -5.00 7.80
CA ILE A 770 -0.10 -5.75 8.18
C ILE A 770 -0.87 -5.99 6.89
N PHE A 771 -1.06 -7.27 6.58
CA PHE A 771 -1.85 -7.68 5.43
C PHE A 771 -3.22 -8.14 5.90
N PHE A 772 -4.26 -7.39 5.58
CA PHE A 772 -5.64 -7.66 6.02
C PHE A 772 -6.62 -7.32 4.89
N GLU A 773 -7.52 -8.26 4.56
CA GLU A 773 -8.54 -8.13 3.51
C GLU A 773 -8.01 -7.63 2.14
N GLY A 774 -6.83 -8.11 1.74
CA GLY A 774 -6.21 -7.71 0.47
C GLY A 774 -5.59 -6.32 0.47
N ARG A 775 -5.51 -5.65 1.62
CA ARG A 775 -4.78 -4.38 1.80
C ARG A 775 -3.50 -4.64 2.57
N LYS A 776 -2.41 -4.03 2.11
CA LYS A 776 -1.13 -3.96 2.81
C LYS A 776 -0.97 -2.55 3.38
N ILE A 777 -0.91 -2.45 4.70
CA ILE A 777 -0.76 -1.17 5.42
C ILE A 777 0.31 -1.34 6.50
N THR A 778 1.02 -0.29 6.84
CA THR A 778 1.97 -0.29 7.96
C THR A 778 1.27 -0.02 9.29
N PHE A 779 1.90 -0.41 10.39
CA PHE A 779 1.41 -0.10 11.73
C PHE A 779 1.26 1.42 11.95
N LEU A 780 2.20 2.22 11.42
CA LEU A 780 2.12 3.68 11.44
C LEU A 780 0.89 4.21 10.71
N GLU A 781 0.66 3.78 9.48
CA GLU A 781 -0.48 4.23 8.68
C GLU A 781 -1.82 3.90 9.35
N VAL A 782 -1.91 2.75 10.05
CA VAL A 782 -3.08 2.38 10.88
C VAL A 782 -3.25 3.37 12.04
N LEU A 783 -2.18 3.74 12.74
CA LEU A 783 -2.23 4.76 13.80
C LEU A 783 -2.64 6.13 13.27
N GLU A 784 -2.09 6.58 12.14
CA GLU A 784 -2.43 7.85 11.51
C GLU A 784 -3.90 7.92 11.09
N GLN A 785 -4.46 6.81 10.56
CA GLN A 785 -5.91 6.77 10.24
C GLN A 785 -6.76 7.03 11.48
N VAL A 786 -6.39 6.41 12.60
CA VAL A 786 -7.15 6.51 13.84
C VAL A 786 -6.96 7.86 14.51
N LEU A 787 -5.71 8.31 14.69
CA LEU A 787 -5.36 9.46 15.50
C LEU A 787 -5.52 10.79 14.75
N ASP A 788 -5.10 10.84 13.48
CA ASP A 788 -5.07 12.09 12.72
C ASP A 788 -6.34 12.31 11.89
N LYS A 789 -6.91 11.22 11.36
CA LYS A 789 -8.12 11.29 10.51
C LYS A 789 -9.42 10.99 11.25
N GLY A 790 -9.34 10.54 12.50
CA GLY A 790 -10.52 10.23 13.33
C GLY A 790 -11.34 9.05 12.80
N GLU A 791 -10.69 8.10 12.12
CA GLU A 791 -11.35 6.88 11.65
C GLU A 791 -11.81 6.00 12.82
N CYS A 792 -12.81 5.15 12.56
CA CYS A 792 -13.42 4.33 13.61
C CYS A 792 -12.41 3.38 14.30
N LEU A 793 -12.16 3.62 15.59
CA LEU A 793 -11.26 2.85 16.46
C LEU A 793 -11.49 1.34 16.34
N VAL A 794 -12.75 0.90 16.37
CA VAL A 794 -13.11 -0.53 16.38
C VAL A 794 -12.85 -1.21 15.04
N VAL A 795 -13.00 -0.50 13.91
CA VAL A 795 -12.72 -1.05 12.58
C VAL A 795 -11.22 -1.26 12.42
N TYR A 796 -10.42 -0.27 12.82
CA TYR A 796 -8.96 -0.34 12.69
C TYR A 796 -8.31 -1.26 13.73
N ALA A 797 -8.97 -1.54 14.86
CA ALA A 797 -8.52 -2.55 15.82
C ALA A 797 -8.36 -3.96 15.19
N GLN A 798 -9.06 -4.26 14.08
CA GLN A 798 -8.90 -5.51 13.35
C GLN A 798 -7.51 -5.65 12.68
N TYR A 799 -6.90 -4.54 12.27
CA TYR A 799 -5.51 -4.55 11.77
C TYR A 799 -4.53 -4.90 12.88
N PHE A 800 -4.71 -4.35 14.09
CA PHE A 800 -3.89 -4.71 15.24
C PHE A 800 -4.12 -6.16 15.69
N LEU A 801 -5.36 -6.66 15.61
CA LEU A 801 -5.66 -8.07 15.80
C LEU A 801 -4.93 -8.94 14.78
N LYS A 802 -4.97 -8.57 13.49
CA LYS A 802 -4.26 -9.29 12.43
C LYS A 802 -2.75 -9.30 12.68
N PHE A 803 -2.18 -8.15 13.03
CA PHE A 803 -0.78 -8.03 13.43
C PHE A 803 -0.44 -8.99 14.58
N LEU A 804 -1.27 -9.04 15.62
CA LEU A 804 -1.08 -9.95 16.75
C LEU A 804 -1.12 -11.42 16.32
N ILE A 805 -2.10 -11.81 15.50
CA ILE A 805 -2.26 -13.18 14.99
C ILE A 805 -1.10 -13.56 14.04
N ASP A 806 -0.51 -12.58 13.35
CA ASP A 806 0.69 -12.82 12.53
C ASP A 806 1.89 -13.24 13.37
N TYR A 807 2.01 -12.75 14.61
CA TYR A 807 3.06 -13.16 15.54
C TYR A 807 2.68 -14.35 16.43
N ASP A 808 1.42 -14.44 16.85
CA ASP A 808 0.91 -15.48 17.75
C ASP A 808 -0.47 -15.99 17.30
N PRO A 809 -0.53 -16.98 16.38
CA PRO A 809 -1.79 -17.59 15.95
C PRO A 809 -2.51 -18.34 17.07
N PHE A 810 -1.79 -18.71 18.14
CA PHE A 810 -2.31 -19.51 19.25
C PHE A 810 -2.87 -18.66 20.37
N VAL A 811 -2.73 -17.34 20.28
CA VAL A 811 -3.30 -16.40 21.23
C VAL A 811 -4.80 -16.65 21.38
N ARG A 812 -5.26 -16.70 22.64
CA ARG A 812 -6.66 -16.91 23.00
C ARG A 812 -7.30 -15.60 23.37
N PHE A 813 -8.51 -15.39 22.85
CA PHE A 813 -9.37 -14.27 23.21
C PHE A 813 -10.59 -14.77 23.99
N PRO A 814 -11.39 -13.88 24.61
CA PRO A 814 -12.68 -14.24 25.17
C PRO A 814 -13.53 -15.01 24.15
N VAL A 815 -14.25 -16.04 24.59
CA VAL A 815 -15.03 -16.96 23.71
C VAL A 815 -15.98 -16.21 22.78
N GLU A 816 -16.55 -15.10 23.26
CA GLU A 816 -17.43 -14.25 22.46
C GLU A 816 -16.74 -13.63 21.23
N TRP A 817 -15.45 -13.31 21.34
CA TRP A 817 -14.66 -12.71 20.26
C TRP A 817 -14.31 -13.75 19.21
N GLU A 818 -13.90 -14.95 19.67
CA GLU A 818 -13.53 -16.09 18.82
C GLU A 818 -14.64 -16.41 17.81
N HIS A 819 -15.90 -16.37 18.25
CA HIS A 819 -17.06 -16.64 17.38
C HIS A 819 -17.52 -15.43 16.55
N LYS A 820 -17.54 -14.22 17.13
CA LYS A 820 -18.09 -13.04 16.46
C LYS A 820 -17.10 -12.46 15.43
N VAL A 821 -15.80 -12.37 15.72
CA VAL A 821 -14.82 -11.63 14.88
C VAL A 821 -14.20 -12.49 13.77
N ARG A 822 -14.65 -13.74 13.57
CA ARG A 822 -14.07 -14.67 12.58
C ARG A 822 -12.54 -14.80 12.73
N ILE A 823 -12.07 -15.03 13.96
CA ILE A 823 -10.64 -15.14 14.29
C ILE A 823 -9.98 -16.36 13.61
N ASP A 824 -10.71 -17.46 13.46
CA ASP A 824 -10.17 -18.69 12.87
C ASP A 824 -9.68 -18.52 11.41
N PRO A 825 -10.43 -17.86 10.50
CA PRO A 825 -9.89 -17.44 9.21
C PRO A 825 -8.59 -16.65 9.29
N LEU A 826 -8.45 -15.74 10.27
CA LEU A 826 -7.24 -14.93 10.43
C LEU A 826 -6.05 -15.77 10.89
N ARG A 827 -6.26 -16.77 11.75
CA ARG A 827 -5.23 -17.72 12.16
C ARG A 827 -4.71 -18.54 10.98
N LEU A 828 -5.61 -18.99 10.11
CA LEU A 828 -5.25 -19.72 8.89
C LEU A 828 -4.46 -18.85 7.90
N GLN A 829 -4.71 -17.53 7.91
CA GLN A 829 -4.02 -16.53 7.08
C GLN A 829 -2.85 -15.85 7.81
N SER A 830 -2.39 -16.39 8.94
CA SER A 830 -1.27 -15.82 9.67
C SER A 830 0.01 -15.82 8.82
N ALA A 831 0.73 -14.70 8.83
CA ALA A 831 2.04 -14.57 8.23
C ALA A 831 3.14 -15.30 9.02
N GLN A 832 2.84 -15.76 10.24
CA GLN A 832 3.75 -16.52 11.09
C GLN A 832 5.10 -15.82 11.31
N LYS A 833 5.03 -14.53 11.66
CA LYS A 833 6.17 -13.69 11.99
C LYS A 833 6.85 -14.18 13.28
N VAL A 834 8.16 -14.04 13.34
CA VAL A 834 8.98 -14.45 14.48
C VAL A 834 9.35 -13.20 15.28
N TYR A 835 9.22 -13.24 16.61
CA TYR A 835 9.64 -12.12 17.46
C TYR A 835 11.13 -11.80 17.29
N SER A 836 11.51 -10.52 17.42
CA SER A 836 12.91 -10.09 17.34
C SER A 836 13.79 -10.71 18.43
N ASP A 837 13.19 -11.13 19.56
CA ASP A 837 13.86 -11.89 20.62
C ASP A 837 14.55 -13.16 20.10
N TYR A 838 14.11 -13.73 18.98
CA TYR A 838 14.67 -14.94 18.36
C TYR A 838 15.57 -14.65 17.14
N ASN A 839 16.02 -13.41 16.96
CA ASN A 839 16.93 -13.05 15.85
C ASN A 839 18.32 -13.67 15.97
N TYR A 840 18.73 -14.09 17.16
CA TYR A 840 19.99 -14.80 17.37
C TYR A 840 19.99 -16.26 16.87
N ILE A 841 18.81 -16.81 16.55
CA ILE A 841 18.65 -18.19 16.07
C ILE A 841 18.44 -18.18 14.55
N SER A 842 19.39 -18.77 13.83
CA SER A 842 19.27 -19.01 12.39
C SER A 842 18.24 -20.11 12.09
N SER A 843 17.75 -20.18 10.85
CA SER A 843 16.81 -21.24 10.45
C SER A 843 17.42 -22.64 10.63
N GLU A 844 18.71 -22.82 10.32
CA GLU A 844 19.42 -24.09 10.51
C GLU A 844 19.49 -24.51 11.98
N GLU A 845 19.82 -23.57 12.87
CA GLU A 845 19.86 -23.84 14.31
C GLU A 845 18.46 -24.12 14.86
N ALA A 846 17.42 -23.43 14.38
CA ALA A 846 16.04 -23.71 14.76
C ALA A 846 15.61 -25.13 14.37
N ILE A 847 15.95 -25.58 13.15
CA ILE A 847 15.71 -26.96 12.69
C ILE A 847 16.40 -27.94 13.64
N LYS A 848 17.70 -27.74 13.90
CA LYS A 848 18.48 -28.60 14.79
C LYS A 848 17.84 -28.71 16.17
N ARG A 849 17.44 -27.59 16.78
CA ARG A 849 16.77 -27.57 18.09
C ARG A 849 15.42 -28.30 18.06
N ILE A 850 14.63 -28.15 17.00
CA ILE A 850 13.37 -28.89 16.81
C ILE A 850 13.61 -30.40 16.74
N LEU A 851 14.61 -30.85 15.97
CA LEU A 851 14.94 -32.27 15.87
C LEU A 851 15.41 -32.85 17.21
N ILE A 852 16.26 -32.12 17.94
CA ILE A 852 16.70 -32.50 19.29
C ILE A 852 15.49 -32.61 20.24
N LEU A 853 14.55 -31.66 20.19
CA LEU A 853 13.32 -31.72 20.98
C LEU A 853 12.48 -32.95 20.65
N CYS A 854 12.34 -33.28 19.36
CA CYS A 854 11.63 -34.49 18.93
C CYS A 854 12.27 -35.76 19.51
N VAL A 855 13.59 -35.91 19.36
CA VAL A 855 14.33 -37.06 19.92
C VAL A 855 14.21 -37.09 21.45
N SER A 856 14.31 -35.94 22.11
CA SER A 856 14.18 -35.81 23.56
C SER A 856 12.80 -36.26 24.05
N VAL A 857 11.71 -35.84 23.38
CA VAL A 857 10.34 -36.31 23.67
C VAL A 857 10.20 -37.82 23.47
N MET A 858 10.84 -38.39 22.45
CA MET A 858 10.77 -39.82 22.15
C MET A 858 11.62 -40.71 23.06
N THR A 859 12.64 -40.15 23.73
CA THR A 859 13.64 -40.94 24.50
C THR A 859 13.57 -40.71 26.01
N HIS A 860 12.90 -39.64 26.46
CA HIS A 860 12.72 -39.32 27.86
C HIS A 860 11.65 -40.23 28.51
N ASN A 861 11.99 -40.76 29.68
CA ASN A 861 11.11 -41.65 30.45
C ASN A 861 10.23 -40.82 31.40
N PHE A 862 9.16 -40.22 30.88
CA PHE A 862 8.25 -39.38 31.67
C PHE A 862 7.56 -40.17 32.78
N LYS A 863 7.53 -39.62 33.99
CA LYS A 863 6.59 -40.06 35.04
C LYS A 863 5.26 -39.34 34.87
N TYR A 864 4.16 -40.09 34.92
CA TYR A 864 2.81 -39.57 34.77
C TYR A 864 1.82 -40.29 35.70
N LEU A 865 0.69 -39.67 35.99
CA LEU A 865 -0.37 -40.29 36.78
C LEU A 865 -1.05 -41.38 35.94
N PRO A 866 -1.51 -42.49 36.55
CA PRO A 866 -2.28 -43.51 35.84
C PRO A 866 -3.41 -42.88 35.00
N LEU A 867 -3.57 -43.33 33.75
CA LEU A 867 -4.56 -42.81 32.77
C LEU A 867 -4.30 -41.42 32.17
N THR A 868 -3.19 -40.75 32.50
CA THR A 868 -2.85 -39.42 31.92
C THR A 868 -1.77 -39.46 30.84
N GLY A 869 -1.08 -40.59 30.69
CA GLY A 869 -0.09 -40.80 29.64
C GLY A 869 -0.74 -40.99 28.27
N SER A 870 -0.18 -40.36 27.24
CA SER A 870 -0.58 -40.56 25.84
C SER A 870 0.48 -41.38 25.11
N SER A 871 0.09 -42.43 24.40
CA SER A 871 1.01 -43.16 23.53
C SER A 871 1.29 -42.33 22.29
N LEU A 872 2.57 -42.11 21.97
CA LEU A 872 3.03 -41.48 20.75
C LEU A 872 3.86 -42.48 19.96
N SER A 873 3.48 -42.72 18.71
CA SER A 873 4.30 -43.46 17.74
C SER A 873 4.90 -42.51 16.70
N LEU A 874 6.16 -42.76 16.34
CA LEU A 874 6.84 -42.12 15.22
C LEU A 874 7.69 -43.19 14.51
N TRP A 875 7.37 -43.45 13.24
CA TRP A 875 7.99 -44.52 12.45
C TRP A 875 7.89 -45.90 13.10
N ASP A 876 8.98 -46.54 13.53
CA ASP A 876 9.00 -47.85 14.21
C ASP A 876 9.19 -47.74 15.73
N ARG A 877 8.97 -46.56 16.30
CA ARG A 877 9.23 -46.24 17.71
C ARG A 877 7.97 -45.73 18.39
N SER A 878 7.81 -46.06 19.67
CA SER A 878 6.72 -45.56 20.50
C SER A 878 7.23 -45.13 21.87
N ASN A 879 6.73 -44.02 22.39
CA ASN A 879 6.95 -43.59 23.77
C ASN A 879 5.61 -43.23 24.43
N THR A 880 5.51 -43.34 25.76
CA THR A 880 4.37 -42.79 26.50
C THR A 880 4.74 -41.43 27.07
N ILE A 881 4.03 -40.39 26.62
CA ILE A 881 4.37 -38.99 26.88
C ILE A 881 3.30 -38.28 27.70
N THR A 882 3.68 -37.15 28.29
CA THR A 882 2.75 -36.23 28.97
C THR A 882 1.93 -35.42 27.97
N LYS A 883 0.89 -34.73 28.43
CA LYS A 883 0.13 -33.77 27.62
C LYS A 883 1.03 -32.73 26.96
N THR A 884 1.98 -32.15 27.70
CA THR A 884 2.94 -31.18 27.15
C THR A 884 3.77 -31.79 26.01
N GLY A 885 4.19 -33.06 26.14
CA GLY A 885 4.86 -33.78 25.06
C GLY A 885 3.97 -33.96 23.84
N LYS A 886 2.68 -34.25 24.04
CA LYS A 886 1.69 -34.37 22.94
C LYS A 886 1.51 -33.03 22.23
N ASP A 887 1.40 -31.93 22.98
CA ASP A 887 1.26 -30.57 22.45
C ASP A 887 2.51 -30.19 21.63
N ILE A 888 3.72 -30.44 22.14
CA ILE A 888 4.98 -30.24 21.39
C ILE A 888 4.96 -31.02 20.08
N MET A 889 4.61 -32.31 20.13
CA MET A 889 4.63 -33.17 18.95
C MET A 889 3.59 -32.72 17.91
N SER A 890 2.42 -32.28 18.34
CA SER A 890 1.36 -31.81 17.44
C SER A 890 1.81 -30.63 16.56
N LEU A 891 2.69 -29.76 17.08
CA LEU A 891 3.19 -28.59 16.36
C LEU A 891 4.31 -28.93 15.36
N ILE A 892 5.17 -29.92 15.66
CA ILE A 892 6.35 -30.26 14.84
C ILE A 892 6.14 -31.44 13.89
N LYS A 893 5.16 -32.32 14.15
CA LYS A 893 4.97 -33.58 13.42
C LYS A 893 4.83 -33.36 11.91
N ARG A 894 4.08 -32.34 11.49
CA ARG A 894 3.88 -32.03 10.06
C ARG A 894 5.21 -31.70 9.38
N ALA A 895 5.99 -30.76 9.93
CA ALA A 895 7.27 -30.34 9.37
C ALA A 895 8.27 -31.50 9.27
N ILE A 896 8.30 -32.37 10.30
CA ILE A 896 9.15 -33.56 10.33
C ILE A 896 8.75 -34.58 9.27
N VAL A 897 7.46 -34.90 9.16
CA VAL A 897 6.97 -35.93 8.23
C VAL A 897 7.10 -35.46 6.78
N THR A 898 6.76 -34.20 6.48
CA THR A 898 6.87 -33.65 5.12
C THR A 898 8.29 -33.22 4.75
N GLY A 899 9.19 -33.12 5.73
CA GLY A 899 10.53 -32.55 5.55
C GLY A 899 10.53 -31.05 5.20
N ASN A 900 9.44 -30.34 5.47
CA ASN A 900 9.28 -28.93 5.13
C ASN A 900 9.49 -28.05 6.36
N PHE A 901 10.64 -27.39 6.41
CA PHE A 901 11.07 -26.53 7.51
C PHE A 901 11.19 -25.05 7.12
N THR A 902 10.49 -24.59 6.08
CA THR A 902 10.50 -23.17 5.67
C THR A 902 10.16 -22.21 6.82
N GLN A 903 9.34 -22.65 7.76
CA GLN A 903 8.91 -21.89 8.95
C GLN A 903 9.59 -22.34 10.25
N ALA A 904 10.77 -22.97 10.19
CA ALA A 904 11.43 -23.55 11.37
C ALA A 904 11.61 -22.57 12.54
N ARG A 905 12.02 -21.34 12.27
CA ARG A 905 12.19 -20.31 13.31
C ARG A 905 10.89 -20.00 14.03
N PHE A 906 9.78 -19.89 13.28
CA PHE A 906 8.45 -19.66 13.84
C PHE A 906 7.95 -20.86 14.65
N ILE A 907 8.12 -22.08 14.12
CA ILE A 907 7.76 -23.31 14.82
C ILE A 907 8.50 -23.40 16.16
N TYR A 908 9.82 -23.14 16.16
CA TYR A 908 10.63 -23.15 17.37
C TYR A 908 10.21 -22.07 18.37
N ALA A 909 10.05 -20.81 17.93
CA ALA A 909 9.58 -19.73 18.79
C ALA A 909 8.21 -20.05 19.41
N SER A 910 7.28 -20.57 18.61
CA SER A 910 5.94 -20.99 19.05
C SER A 910 5.99 -22.14 20.07
N LEU A 911 6.86 -23.14 19.88
CA LEU A 911 7.08 -24.20 20.87
C LEU A 911 7.49 -23.61 22.22
N ILE A 912 8.45 -22.68 22.20
CA ILE A 912 9.00 -22.09 23.42
C ILE A 912 7.95 -21.22 24.11
N GLU A 913 7.30 -20.32 23.37
CA GLU A 913 6.40 -19.32 23.94
C GLU A 913 4.99 -19.82 24.25
N ALA A 914 4.40 -20.65 23.39
CA ALA A 914 3.01 -21.09 23.54
C ALA A 914 2.88 -22.38 24.37
N ILE A 915 3.93 -23.21 24.42
CA ILE A 915 3.86 -24.54 25.06
C ILE A 915 4.83 -24.64 26.24
N ILE A 916 6.14 -24.46 26.02
CA ILE A 916 7.17 -24.80 27.01
C ILE A 916 7.22 -23.81 28.18
N LYS A 917 7.30 -22.49 27.93
CA LYS A 917 7.32 -21.47 29.00
C LYS A 917 6.02 -21.50 29.83
N PRO A 918 4.81 -21.52 29.23
CA PRO A 918 3.57 -21.65 30.00
C PRO A 918 3.51 -22.96 30.81
N ALA A 919 4.07 -24.05 30.27
CA ALA A 919 4.17 -25.32 30.98
C ALA A 919 5.13 -25.27 32.19
N SER A 920 6.11 -24.37 32.21
CA SER A 920 7.06 -24.21 33.33
C SER A 920 6.56 -23.22 34.41
N ILE A 921 5.79 -22.20 34.04
CA ILE A 921 5.36 -21.10 34.94
C ILE A 921 4.02 -21.39 35.66
N ASN A 922 3.23 -22.37 35.21
CA ASN A 922 1.84 -22.53 35.67
C ASN A 922 1.72 -22.94 37.17
N ASP A 923 1.65 -21.94 38.04
CA ASP A 923 1.53 -21.99 39.52
C ASP A 923 0.13 -22.39 40.03
N GLY A 924 -0.75 -22.90 39.18
CA GLY A 924 -2.06 -23.38 39.60
C GLY A 924 -1.91 -24.54 40.59
N PHE A 925 -2.54 -24.44 41.76
CA PHE A 925 -2.53 -25.45 42.84
C PHE A 925 -2.80 -26.90 42.35
N ARG A 926 -3.54 -27.06 41.24
CA ARG A 926 -3.80 -28.36 40.59
C ARG A 926 -2.63 -28.88 39.74
N VAL A 927 -1.84 -28.02 39.12
CA VAL A 927 -0.71 -28.38 38.25
C VAL A 927 0.51 -28.79 39.09
N THR A 928 0.76 -28.10 40.20
CA THR A 928 1.82 -28.44 41.16
C THR A 928 1.64 -29.83 41.78
N PHE A 929 0.40 -30.30 41.92
CA PHE A 929 0.07 -31.65 42.43
C PHE A 929 0.07 -32.75 41.34
N MET A 930 0.02 -32.38 40.05
CA MET A 930 -0.13 -33.32 38.93
C MET A 930 1.14 -33.50 38.09
N ARG A 931 2.10 -32.58 38.15
CA ARG A 931 3.36 -32.68 37.38
C ARG A 931 4.50 -33.21 38.24
N TYR A 932 5.18 -34.23 37.72
CA TYR A 932 6.34 -34.81 38.38
C TYR A 932 7.59 -33.95 38.18
N THR A 933 8.53 -34.04 39.14
CA THR A 933 9.76 -33.26 39.16
C THR A 933 10.65 -33.50 37.93
N ASP A 934 10.67 -34.71 37.37
CA ASP A 934 11.42 -35.05 36.16
C ASP A 934 10.94 -34.27 34.93
N THR A 935 9.63 -34.06 34.79
CA THR A 935 9.08 -33.28 33.68
C THR A 935 9.44 -31.80 33.81
N MET A 936 9.48 -31.27 35.04
CA MET A 936 9.89 -29.89 35.29
C MET A 936 11.40 -29.70 35.04
N ASP A 937 12.23 -30.63 35.50
CA ASP A 937 13.66 -30.63 35.22
C ASP A 937 13.95 -30.69 33.71
N TRP A 938 13.17 -31.49 32.97
CA TRP A 938 13.26 -31.57 31.52
C TRP A 938 12.86 -30.26 30.83
N LEU A 939 11.76 -29.62 31.24
CA LEU A 939 11.34 -28.32 30.69
C LEU A 939 12.36 -27.22 31.00
N ASN A 940 12.91 -27.20 32.22
CA ASN A 940 13.92 -26.21 32.61
C ASN A 940 15.19 -26.33 31.77
N LYS A 941 15.61 -27.56 31.42
CA LYS A 941 16.74 -27.80 30.49
C LYS A 941 16.51 -27.25 29.08
N ILE A 942 15.26 -27.14 28.65
CA ILE A 942 14.92 -26.55 27.36
C ILE A 942 14.95 -25.02 27.46
N ILE A 943 14.41 -24.48 28.55
CA ILE A 943 14.32 -23.02 28.79
C ILE A 943 15.70 -22.39 29.03
N ASP A 944 16.58 -23.05 29.78
CA ASP A 944 17.95 -22.57 30.05
C ASP A 944 18.95 -22.90 28.92
N GLU A 945 18.43 -23.41 27.81
CA GLU A 945 19.12 -23.89 26.62
C GLU A 945 20.18 -24.99 26.88
N THR A 946 20.24 -25.58 28.08
CA THR A 946 21.23 -26.61 28.39
C THR A 946 21.02 -27.87 27.57
N LEU A 947 19.80 -28.21 27.15
CA LEU A 947 19.54 -29.35 26.26
C LEU A 947 20.29 -29.24 24.90
N PHE A 948 20.60 -28.02 24.46
CA PHE A 948 21.19 -27.76 23.14
C PHE A 948 22.70 -27.50 23.18
N LYS A 949 23.31 -27.42 24.38
CA LYS A 949 24.74 -27.12 24.51
C LYS A 949 25.61 -28.32 24.13
N GLN A 950 26.74 -28.04 23.49
CA GLN A 950 27.68 -29.07 23.01
C GLN A 950 28.15 -30.04 24.09
N ASN A 951 28.29 -29.58 25.34
CA ASN A 951 28.77 -30.40 26.46
C ASN A 951 27.73 -31.39 27.02
N THR A 952 26.46 -31.24 26.63
CA THR A 952 25.32 -31.96 27.19
C THR A 952 24.46 -32.62 26.11
N ILE A 953 24.66 -32.26 24.84
CA ILE A 953 24.00 -32.87 23.69
C ILE A 953 24.24 -34.39 23.65
N THR A 954 23.20 -35.11 23.27
CA THR A 954 23.19 -36.57 23.09
C THR A 954 22.76 -36.98 21.68
N CYS A 955 22.52 -36.00 20.80
CA CYS A 955 22.13 -36.22 19.42
C CYS A 955 23.25 -35.72 18.50
N PHE A 956 23.59 -36.50 17.48
CA PHE A 956 24.73 -36.27 16.60
C PHE A 956 24.38 -36.60 15.15
N GLU A 957 25.17 -36.06 14.23
CA GLU A 957 25.03 -36.39 12.81
C GLU A 957 25.35 -37.89 12.58
N PRO A 958 24.56 -38.59 11.74
CA PRO A 958 24.78 -39.99 11.42
C PRO A 958 26.21 -40.32 10.99
N ASP A 959 26.82 -39.44 10.21
CA ASP A 959 28.18 -39.61 9.70
C ASP A 959 29.22 -39.56 10.83
N THR A 960 29.02 -38.66 11.79
CA THR A 960 29.87 -38.56 12.98
C THR A 960 29.73 -39.80 13.86
N LEU A 961 28.51 -40.30 14.05
CA LEU A 961 28.24 -41.54 14.78
C LEU A 961 28.95 -42.73 14.12
N LEU A 962 28.83 -42.88 12.79
CA LEU A 962 29.50 -43.94 12.04
C LEU A 962 31.02 -43.91 12.24
N MET A 963 31.65 -42.74 12.07
CA MET A 963 33.10 -42.58 12.18
C MET A 963 33.63 -42.89 13.58
N VAL A 964 33.03 -42.27 14.61
CA VAL A 964 33.53 -42.38 15.99
C VAL A 964 33.30 -43.79 16.52
N LEU A 965 32.11 -44.35 16.30
CA LEU A 965 31.80 -45.69 16.79
C LEU A 965 32.59 -46.77 16.07
N TRP A 966 32.85 -46.64 14.76
CA TRP A 966 33.71 -47.60 14.04
C TRP A 966 35.17 -47.55 14.54
N SER A 967 35.70 -46.34 14.75
CA SER A 967 37.02 -46.15 15.35
C SER A 967 37.11 -46.74 16.76
N TYR A 968 36.06 -46.55 17.58
CA TYR A 968 35.97 -47.08 18.93
C TYR A 968 35.88 -48.61 18.95
N ASN A 969 35.10 -49.21 18.05
CA ASN A 969 34.96 -50.67 17.91
C ASN A 969 36.31 -51.37 17.68
N ASN A 970 37.20 -50.72 16.90
CA ASN A 970 38.54 -51.25 16.62
C ASN A 970 39.48 -51.20 17.84
N ARG A 971 39.15 -50.44 18.89
CA ARG A 971 39.97 -50.26 20.10
C ARG A 971 39.44 -51.04 21.31
N SER A 972 38.11 -51.21 21.43
CA SER A 972 37.46 -51.88 22.57
C SER A 972 36.61 -53.07 22.11
N SER A 973 37.00 -54.28 22.52
CA SER A 973 36.25 -55.50 22.21
C SER A 973 35.05 -55.77 23.14
N ARG A 974 34.89 -54.97 24.21
CA ARG A 974 33.89 -55.19 25.27
C ARG A 974 32.45 -54.96 24.80
N VAL A 975 32.24 -53.93 23.97
CA VAL A 975 30.91 -53.50 23.47
C VAL A 975 30.79 -53.64 21.95
N GLY A 976 31.73 -54.35 21.31
CA GLY A 976 31.87 -54.31 19.86
C GLY A 976 30.69 -54.89 19.09
N LEU A 977 30.04 -55.94 19.61
CA LEU A 977 28.84 -56.50 18.98
C LEU A 977 27.65 -55.53 19.01
N GLN A 978 27.49 -54.78 20.10
CA GLN A 978 26.45 -53.76 20.23
C GLN A 978 26.72 -52.58 19.29
N ILE A 979 27.98 -52.14 19.17
CA ILE A 979 28.38 -51.10 18.23
C ILE A 979 28.11 -51.53 16.79
N GLU A 980 28.55 -52.73 16.40
CA GLU A 980 28.31 -53.25 15.05
C GLU A 980 26.82 -53.36 14.73
N SER A 981 26.00 -53.79 15.70
CA SER A 981 24.55 -53.85 15.53
C SER A 981 23.93 -52.47 15.32
N PHE A 982 24.40 -51.45 16.05
CA PHE A 982 23.89 -50.08 15.89
C PHE A 982 24.39 -49.42 14.60
N LEU A 983 25.65 -49.62 14.20
CA LEU A 983 26.18 -49.16 12.91
C LEU A 983 25.38 -49.73 11.73
N GLU A 984 24.97 -51.00 11.83
CA GLU A 984 24.07 -51.62 10.85
C GLU A 984 22.69 -50.95 10.82
N GLU A 985 22.13 -50.58 11.97
CA GLU A 985 20.87 -49.83 12.05
C GLU A 985 20.97 -48.43 11.43
N ILE A 986 22.12 -47.75 11.54
CA ILE A 986 22.35 -46.46 10.86
C ILE A 986 22.25 -46.66 9.34
N ILE A 987 22.99 -47.62 8.79
CA ILE A 987 23.00 -47.91 7.35
C ILE A 987 21.60 -48.32 6.88
N LEU A 988 20.93 -49.21 7.62
CA LEU A 988 19.55 -49.64 7.32
C LEU A 988 18.59 -48.46 7.22
N THR A 989 18.69 -47.50 8.15
CA THR A 989 17.85 -46.28 8.16
C THR A 989 18.14 -45.38 6.97
N GLN A 990 19.42 -45.18 6.66
CA GLN A 990 19.84 -44.27 5.61
C GLN A 990 19.43 -44.76 4.20
N LEU A 991 19.29 -46.07 4.02
CA LEU A 991 18.84 -46.71 2.78
C LEU A 991 17.33 -46.58 2.51
N GLN A 992 16.53 -46.10 3.45
CA GLN A 992 15.08 -46.03 3.29
C GLN A 992 14.64 -44.79 2.46
N GLU A 993 13.44 -44.81 1.87
CA GLU A 993 12.92 -43.73 0.99
C GLU A 993 12.33 -42.50 1.72
N GLN A 994 12.52 -42.39 3.04
CA GLN A 994 12.02 -41.26 3.84
C GLN A 994 12.94 -40.04 3.76
N ASN A 995 12.41 -38.87 4.15
CA ASN A 995 13.20 -37.64 4.21
C ASN A 995 14.34 -37.74 5.25
N ASP A 996 15.40 -36.96 5.03
CA ASP A 996 16.64 -37.04 5.83
C ASP A 996 16.43 -36.68 7.31
N TYR A 997 15.46 -35.82 7.62
CA TYR A 997 15.15 -35.45 9.01
C TYR A 997 14.53 -36.60 9.80
N LEU A 998 13.61 -37.36 9.18
CA LEU A 998 13.05 -38.57 9.79
C LEU A 998 14.12 -39.62 10.03
N LYS A 999 15.04 -39.81 9.07
CA LYS A 999 16.20 -40.70 9.21
C LYS A 999 17.08 -40.28 10.37
N TRP A 1000 17.41 -38.99 10.45
CA TRP A 1000 18.20 -38.41 11.54
C TRP A 1000 17.55 -38.64 12.91
N ILE A 1001 16.23 -38.41 13.03
CA ILE A 1001 15.48 -38.63 14.27
C ILE A 1001 15.52 -40.10 14.69
N ARG A 1002 15.22 -41.04 13.77
CA ARG A 1002 15.23 -42.47 14.07
C ARG A 1002 16.60 -42.93 14.56
N ILE A 1003 17.66 -42.52 13.86
CA ILE A 1003 19.06 -42.85 14.21
C ILE A 1003 19.38 -42.37 15.63
N ASN A 1004 19.00 -41.13 15.97
CA ASN A 1004 19.30 -40.57 17.28
C ASN A 1004 18.42 -41.14 18.42
N ILE A 1005 17.19 -41.58 18.13
CA ILE A 1005 16.39 -42.37 19.08
C ILE A 1005 17.07 -43.72 19.37
N LYS A 1006 17.47 -44.43 18.31
CA LYS A 1006 18.20 -45.72 18.40
C LYS A 1006 19.54 -45.55 19.12
N PHE A 1007 20.23 -44.43 18.91
CA PHE A 1007 21.47 -44.12 19.60
C PHE A 1007 21.26 -43.96 21.11
N SER A 1008 20.20 -43.26 21.52
CA SER A 1008 19.85 -43.12 22.93
C SER A 1008 19.54 -44.47 23.60
N GLU A 1009 18.89 -45.38 22.88
CA GLU A 1009 18.67 -46.76 23.34
C GLU A 1009 19.99 -47.52 23.46
N PHE A 1010 20.85 -47.45 22.44
CA PHE A 1010 22.18 -48.06 22.44
C PHE A 1010 23.02 -47.60 23.65
N LEU A 1011 23.03 -46.30 23.98
CA LEU A 1011 23.74 -45.79 25.15
C LEU A 1011 23.21 -46.36 26.48
N LYS A 1012 21.93 -46.73 26.55
CA LYS A 1012 21.33 -47.39 27.73
C LYS A 1012 21.69 -48.88 27.84
N GLU A 1013 22.08 -49.52 26.73
CA GLU A 1013 22.41 -50.95 26.67
C GLU A 1013 23.88 -51.26 26.98
N ILE A 1014 24.77 -50.26 26.89
CA ILE A 1014 26.21 -50.40 27.16
C ILE A 1014 26.58 -49.93 28.59
N PRO A 1015 27.73 -50.38 29.14
CA PRO A 1015 28.21 -49.90 30.44
C PRO A 1015 28.41 -48.39 30.43
N LYS A 1016 28.15 -47.76 31.59
CA LYS A 1016 28.18 -46.30 31.72
C LYS A 1016 29.56 -45.72 31.40
N GLU A 1017 30.64 -46.43 31.74
CA GLU A 1017 32.01 -45.99 31.43
C GLU A 1017 32.24 -45.88 29.91
N ASP A 1018 31.81 -46.89 29.16
CA ASP A 1018 31.93 -46.93 27.70
C ASP A 1018 31.02 -45.86 27.05
N SER A 1019 29.81 -45.65 27.58
CA SER A 1019 28.89 -44.58 27.15
C SER A 1019 29.48 -43.18 27.36
N ASP A 1020 30.04 -42.90 28.53
CA ASP A 1020 30.61 -41.60 28.87
C ASP A 1020 31.85 -41.31 28.00
N GLU A 1021 32.67 -42.32 27.70
CA GLU A 1021 33.82 -42.20 26.80
C GLU A 1021 33.39 -41.91 25.35
N ILE A 1022 32.41 -42.65 24.81
CA ILE A 1022 31.86 -42.43 23.47
C ILE A 1022 31.28 -41.01 23.36
N LEU A 1023 30.50 -40.57 24.36
CA LEU A 1023 29.95 -39.22 24.39
C LEU A 1023 31.04 -38.15 24.48
N SER A 1024 32.12 -38.41 25.22
CA SER A 1024 33.27 -37.50 25.27
C SER A 1024 33.89 -37.31 23.88
N GLN A 1025 34.13 -38.41 23.14
CA GLN A 1025 34.70 -38.36 21.79
C GLN A 1025 33.78 -37.68 20.77
N LEU A 1026 32.46 -37.92 20.87
CA LEU A 1026 31.47 -37.28 19.99
C LEU A 1026 31.31 -35.77 20.25
N ARG A 1027 31.58 -35.32 21.47
CA ARG A 1027 31.47 -33.90 21.87
C ARG A 1027 32.73 -33.10 21.54
N GLU A 1028 33.87 -33.76 21.35
CA GLU A 1028 35.07 -33.13 20.79
C GLU A 1028 34.76 -32.55 19.41
N LYS A 1029 35.40 -31.42 19.08
CA LYS A 1029 35.10 -30.69 17.85
C LYS A 1029 35.59 -31.50 16.64
N VAL A 1030 34.68 -32.19 15.96
CA VAL A 1030 34.98 -32.97 14.76
C VAL A 1030 34.97 -32.04 13.55
N GLU A 1031 36.09 -31.95 12.83
CA GLU A 1031 36.14 -31.28 11.52
C GLU A 1031 35.17 -31.96 10.54
N PRO A 1032 34.62 -31.24 9.53
CA PRO A 1032 33.73 -31.84 8.55
C PRO A 1032 34.41 -33.05 7.90
N ILE A 1033 33.78 -34.23 8.03
CA ILE A 1033 34.34 -35.49 7.55
C ILE A 1033 34.33 -35.47 6.02
N PRO A 1034 35.47 -35.63 5.34
CA PRO A 1034 35.49 -35.69 3.88
C PRO A 1034 34.60 -36.84 3.36
N PRO A 1035 33.78 -36.62 2.31
CA PRO A 1035 32.89 -37.65 1.78
C PRO A 1035 33.61 -38.95 1.38
N SER A 1036 34.86 -38.84 0.91
CA SER A 1036 35.72 -39.99 0.59
C SER A 1036 36.07 -40.83 1.81
N THR A 1037 36.34 -40.19 2.95
CA THR A 1037 36.66 -40.86 4.22
C THR A 1037 35.44 -41.58 4.80
N LEU A 1038 34.27 -40.93 4.75
CA LEU A 1038 33.01 -41.54 5.17
C LEU A 1038 32.68 -42.76 4.33
N LEU A 1039 32.78 -42.63 3.00
CA LEU A 1039 32.53 -43.73 2.07
C LEU A 1039 33.48 -44.91 2.32
N GLN A 1040 34.77 -44.63 2.55
CA GLN A 1040 35.74 -45.66 2.89
C GLN A 1040 35.37 -46.38 4.20
N THR A 1041 34.94 -45.65 5.21
CA THR A 1041 34.53 -46.21 6.51
C THR A 1041 33.29 -47.09 6.37
N ILE A 1042 32.27 -46.64 5.64
CA ILE A 1042 31.06 -47.43 5.35
C ILE A 1042 31.44 -48.70 4.58
N ARG A 1043 32.30 -48.58 3.58
CA ARG A 1043 32.83 -49.70 2.81
C ARG A 1043 33.52 -50.73 3.72
N ASP A 1044 34.44 -50.28 4.56
CA ASP A 1044 35.22 -51.15 5.44
C ASP A 1044 34.33 -51.88 6.44
N PHE A 1045 33.37 -51.16 7.04
CA PHE A 1045 32.37 -51.74 7.92
C PHE A 1045 31.51 -52.81 7.21
N MET A 1046 31.01 -52.51 6.02
CA MET A 1046 30.16 -53.44 5.27
C MET A 1046 30.92 -54.71 4.86
N ILE A 1047 32.16 -54.58 4.40
CA ILE A 1047 33.04 -55.72 4.09
C ILE A 1047 33.29 -56.55 5.35
N HIS A 1048 33.62 -55.90 6.47
CA HIS A 1048 33.81 -56.56 7.76
C HIS A 1048 32.57 -57.38 8.15
N ARG A 1049 31.38 -56.77 8.11
CA ARG A 1049 30.11 -57.45 8.45
C ARG A 1049 29.83 -58.63 7.53
N MET A 1050 30.03 -58.49 6.23
CA MET A 1050 29.84 -59.59 5.27
C MET A 1050 30.80 -60.75 5.51
N ALA A 1051 32.11 -60.47 5.62
CA ALA A 1051 33.11 -61.49 5.89
C ALA A 1051 32.82 -62.21 7.22
N TRP A 1052 32.36 -61.47 8.24
CA TRP A 1052 31.97 -62.03 9.53
C TRP A 1052 30.72 -62.91 9.45
N GLN A 1053 29.67 -62.51 8.72
CA GLN A 1053 28.47 -63.33 8.53
C GLN A 1053 28.80 -64.68 7.86
N VAL A 1054 29.67 -64.66 6.85
CA VAL A 1054 30.15 -65.86 6.15
C VAL A 1054 30.97 -66.75 7.08
N ALA A 1055 31.99 -66.18 7.74
CA ALA A 1055 32.86 -66.92 8.64
C ALA A 1055 32.08 -67.52 9.82
N ARG A 1056 31.05 -66.82 10.33
CA ARG A 1056 30.19 -67.33 11.40
C ARG A 1056 29.34 -68.51 10.97
N THR A 1057 28.79 -68.53 9.76
CA THR A 1057 28.02 -69.70 9.26
C THR A 1057 28.88 -70.92 8.96
N SER A 1058 30.17 -70.71 8.64
CA SER A 1058 31.12 -71.82 8.46
C SER A 1058 31.42 -72.58 9.76
N LYS A 1059 31.13 -72.01 10.94
CA LYS A 1059 31.24 -72.71 12.24
C LYS A 1059 30.34 -73.94 12.37
N ASN A 1060 29.32 -74.09 11.53
CA ASN A 1060 28.45 -75.26 11.52
C ASN A 1060 28.98 -76.41 10.63
N PHE A 1061 30.05 -76.20 9.87
CA PHE A 1061 30.71 -77.20 9.03
C PHE A 1061 32.06 -77.60 9.63
N GLY A 1062 32.05 -78.45 10.68
CA GLY A 1062 33.27 -79.11 11.16
C GLY A 1062 33.27 -79.42 12.66
N ILE A 1063 33.53 -80.67 13.01
CA ILE A 1063 33.54 -81.22 14.38
C ILE A 1063 34.77 -80.76 15.21
N PHE A 1064 35.68 -79.96 14.67
CA PHE A 1064 36.86 -79.44 15.37
C PHE A 1064 36.90 -77.91 15.38
N LYS A 1065 36.65 -77.31 16.55
CA LYS A 1065 36.70 -75.86 16.80
C LYS A 1065 38.15 -75.42 17.02
N ASP A 1066 38.84 -75.01 15.96
CA ASP A 1066 40.05 -74.20 16.08
C ASP A 1066 39.70 -72.73 15.80
N SER A 1067 39.84 -71.87 16.80
CA SER A 1067 39.56 -70.43 16.69
C SER A 1067 40.54 -69.72 15.75
N SER A 1068 41.74 -70.29 15.55
CA SER A 1068 42.78 -69.71 14.68
C SER A 1068 42.42 -69.80 13.20
N ILE A 1069 41.85 -70.94 12.77
CA ILE A 1069 41.44 -71.20 11.38
C ILE A 1069 40.33 -70.24 10.94
N ASN A 1070 39.41 -69.91 11.85
CA ASN A 1070 38.30 -68.99 11.58
C ASN A 1070 38.76 -67.54 11.41
N THR A 1071 39.76 -67.12 12.18
CA THR A 1071 40.35 -65.77 12.04
C THR A 1071 41.09 -65.65 10.70
N ILE A 1072 41.84 -66.67 10.30
CA ILE A 1072 42.52 -66.71 9.00
C ILE A 1072 41.50 -66.70 7.85
N PHE A 1073 40.43 -67.49 7.97
CA PHE A 1073 39.36 -67.53 6.97
C PHE A 1073 38.62 -66.19 6.84
N TYR A 1074 38.28 -65.55 7.96
CA TYR A 1074 37.70 -64.21 7.97
C TYR A 1074 38.64 -63.18 7.31
N GLN A 1075 39.93 -63.19 7.63
CA GLN A 1075 40.93 -62.28 7.07
C GLN A 1075 41.10 -62.47 5.55
N ASP A 1076 41.14 -63.72 5.08
CA ASP A 1076 41.21 -64.04 3.65
C ASP A 1076 39.96 -63.56 2.91
N LEU A 1077 38.77 -63.78 3.48
CA LEU A 1077 37.51 -63.31 2.91
C LEU A 1077 37.44 -61.78 2.83
N ALA A 1078 37.72 -61.08 3.93
CA ALA A 1078 37.73 -59.62 3.94
C ALA A 1078 38.70 -59.07 2.87
N LYS A 1079 39.89 -59.65 2.75
CA LYS A 1079 40.88 -59.28 1.73
C LYS A 1079 40.36 -59.47 0.31
N ARG A 1080 39.72 -60.60 0.01
CA ARG A 1080 39.12 -60.85 -1.32
C ARG A 1080 37.98 -59.87 -1.64
N PHE A 1081 37.12 -59.58 -0.65
CA PHE A 1081 36.07 -58.58 -0.80
C PHE A 1081 36.62 -57.18 -1.09
N HIS A 1082 37.71 -56.77 -0.42
CA HIS A 1082 38.37 -55.51 -0.73
C HIS A 1082 38.88 -55.46 -2.17
N GLN A 1083 39.59 -56.51 -2.62
CA GLN A 1083 40.16 -56.59 -3.97
C GLN A 1083 39.10 -56.52 -5.08
N GLU A 1084 38.00 -57.26 -4.93
CA GLU A 1084 36.91 -57.25 -5.92
C GLU A 1084 36.14 -55.93 -5.95
N LEU A 1085 35.99 -55.27 -4.78
CA LEU A 1085 35.33 -53.97 -4.72
C LEU A 1085 36.21 -52.86 -5.32
N ASP A 1086 37.53 -52.90 -5.10
CA ASP A 1086 38.48 -51.98 -5.76
C ASP A 1086 38.46 -52.13 -7.29
N ALA A 1087 38.27 -53.35 -7.79
CA ALA A 1087 38.15 -53.62 -9.23
C ALA A 1087 36.86 -53.05 -9.86
N PHE A 1088 35.83 -52.74 -9.06
CA PHE A 1088 34.56 -52.20 -9.54
C PHE A 1088 34.63 -50.69 -9.86
N ASN A 1089 35.76 -50.02 -9.59
CA ASN A 1089 36.08 -48.62 -9.89
C ASN A 1089 34.96 -47.63 -9.51
N PHE A 1090 34.61 -47.63 -8.23
CA PHE A 1090 33.53 -46.83 -7.65
C PHE A 1090 33.93 -45.35 -7.52
N GLN A 1091 33.54 -44.49 -8.47
CA GLN A 1091 33.73 -43.04 -8.37
C GLN A 1091 32.37 -42.32 -8.27
N GLY A 1092 32.12 -41.67 -7.12
CA GLY A 1092 31.15 -40.57 -6.98
C GLY A 1092 29.65 -40.94 -6.84
N GLN A 1093 29.12 -40.73 -5.62
CA GLN A 1093 27.71 -40.42 -5.29
C GLN A 1093 26.59 -41.47 -5.46
N ALA A 1094 26.87 -42.76 -5.23
CA ALA A 1094 25.79 -43.73 -5.00
C ALA A 1094 26.11 -44.78 -3.93
N TRP A 1095 26.51 -44.37 -2.71
CA TRP A 1095 26.76 -45.33 -1.63
C TRP A 1095 25.50 -46.17 -1.29
N TYR A 1096 24.30 -45.68 -1.63
CA TYR A 1096 23.04 -46.42 -1.57
C TYR A 1096 22.99 -47.64 -2.52
N GLU A 1097 23.82 -47.69 -3.56
CA GLU A 1097 23.99 -48.88 -4.43
C GLU A 1097 25.00 -49.89 -3.87
N LEU A 1098 25.77 -49.50 -2.84
CA LEU A 1098 26.81 -50.33 -2.24
C LEU A 1098 26.26 -51.69 -1.74
N PRO A 1099 25.08 -51.81 -1.10
CA PRO A 1099 24.51 -53.11 -0.76
C PRO A 1099 24.30 -54.02 -1.98
N THR A 1100 23.77 -53.48 -3.08
CA THR A 1100 23.52 -54.21 -4.34
C THR A 1100 24.81 -54.64 -5.02
N ILE A 1101 25.82 -53.76 -5.02
CA ILE A 1101 27.15 -54.04 -5.57
C ILE A 1101 27.85 -55.12 -4.73
N LEU A 1102 27.79 -55.00 -3.40
CA LEU A 1102 28.34 -55.97 -2.48
C LEU A 1102 27.65 -57.34 -2.60
N GLU A 1103 26.35 -57.37 -2.86
CA GLU A 1103 25.64 -58.63 -3.15
C GLU A 1103 26.18 -59.30 -4.42
N LYS A 1104 26.39 -58.53 -5.50
CA LYS A 1104 26.98 -59.04 -6.75
C LYS A 1104 28.40 -59.55 -6.54
N ILE A 1105 29.21 -58.83 -5.76
CA ILE A 1105 30.58 -59.23 -5.42
C ILE A 1105 30.56 -60.51 -4.59
N ALA A 1106 29.67 -60.61 -3.60
CA ALA A 1106 29.55 -61.83 -2.79
C ALA A 1106 29.22 -63.06 -3.62
N ARG A 1107 28.33 -62.95 -4.61
CA ARG A 1107 28.02 -64.04 -5.55
C ARG A 1107 29.24 -64.46 -6.38
N ARG A 1108 30.18 -63.55 -6.66
CA ARG A 1108 31.43 -63.83 -7.41
C ARG A 1108 32.53 -64.42 -6.52
N VAL A 1109 32.72 -63.88 -5.32
CA VAL A 1109 33.75 -64.31 -4.37
C VAL A 1109 33.44 -65.70 -3.78
N LEU A 1110 32.16 -66.08 -3.72
CA LEU A 1110 31.67 -67.28 -3.02
C LEU A 1110 30.79 -68.19 -3.91
N PRO A 1111 31.25 -68.65 -5.09
CA PRO A 1111 30.41 -69.39 -6.04
C PRO A 1111 30.01 -70.80 -5.57
N ASN A 1112 30.71 -71.37 -4.60
CA ASN A 1112 30.56 -72.77 -4.16
C ASN A 1112 30.01 -72.94 -2.74
N PHE A 1113 29.50 -71.89 -2.10
CA PHE A 1113 28.97 -71.95 -0.73
C PHE A 1113 27.43 -71.92 -0.73
N GLU A 1114 26.79 -72.91 -0.13
CA GLU A 1114 25.35 -72.88 0.18
C GLU A 1114 25.08 -71.85 1.30
N MET A 1115 24.85 -70.60 0.91
CA MET A 1115 24.71 -69.50 1.86
C MET A 1115 23.24 -69.15 2.09
N THR A 1116 22.63 -69.74 3.12
CA THR A 1116 21.29 -69.33 3.57
C THR A 1116 21.29 -68.00 4.35
N SER A 1117 22.43 -67.56 4.86
CA SER A 1117 22.56 -66.35 5.71
C SER A 1117 22.77 -65.06 4.93
N LEU A 1118 23.54 -65.08 3.83
CA LEU A 1118 23.89 -63.87 3.07
C LEU A 1118 22.71 -63.25 2.30
N PRO A 1119 21.88 -64.05 1.58
CA PRO A 1119 20.65 -63.55 0.97
C PRO A 1119 19.69 -62.99 2.01
N ARG A 1120 19.65 -63.57 3.22
CA ARG A 1120 18.84 -63.05 4.34
C ARG A 1120 19.38 -61.72 4.87
N TYR A 1121 20.70 -61.54 4.90
CA TYR A 1121 21.35 -60.28 5.29
C TYR A 1121 21.10 -59.16 4.26
N PHE A 1122 21.26 -59.44 2.96
CA PHE A 1122 20.94 -58.46 1.91
C PHE A 1122 19.44 -58.21 1.77
N SER A 1123 18.60 -59.22 2.01
CA SER A 1123 17.16 -59.03 2.10
C SER A 1123 16.80 -58.11 3.26
N LYS A 1124 17.46 -58.22 4.43
CA LYS A 1124 17.32 -57.27 5.54
C LYS A 1124 17.76 -55.85 5.11
N LEU A 1125 18.90 -55.76 4.40
CA LEU A 1125 19.36 -54.67 3.52
C LEU A 1125 18.22 -53.89 2.83
N ALA A 1126 17.42 -54.65 2.09
CA ALA A 1126 16.40 -54.16 1.19
C ALA A 1126 14.98 -54.14 1.79
N THR A 1127 14.82 -54.53 3.07
CA THR A 1127 13.50 -54.58 3.69
C THR A 1127 13.09 -53.17 4.12
N ASN A 1128 11.94 -52.71 3.64
CA ASN A 1128 11.35 -51.47 4.11
C ASN A 1128 10.95 -51.60 5.58
N ILE A 1129 11.38 -50.64 6.40
CA ILE A 1129 11.03 -50.58 7.81
C ILE A 1129 9.55 -50.16 7.90
N PRO A 1130 8.68 -50.99 8.52
CA PRO A 1130 7.25 -50.70 8.56
C PRO A 1130 6.99 -49.39 9.30
N PHE A 1131 6.15 -48.56 8.71
CA PHE A 1131 5.69 -47.32 9.32
C PHE A 1131 4.52 -47.65 10.26
N LEU A 1132 4.65 -47.37 11.57
CA LEU A 1132 3.54 -47.49 12.52
C LEU A 1132 2.58 -46.30 12.33
N GLU A 1133 1.76 -46.37 11.29
CA GLU A 1133 0.62 -45.47 11.14
C GLU A 1133 -0.50 -45.93 12.08
N THR A 1134 -0.67 -45.23 13.20
CA THR A 1134 -1.92 -45.30 13.95
C THR A 1134 -2.98 -44.55 13.15
N SER A 1135 -3.75 -45.31 12.37
CA SER A 1135 -4.85 -44.90 11.50
C SER A 1135 -6.10 -44.38 12.25
N GLN A 1136 -5.93 -43.69 13.38
CA GLN A 1136 -7.07 -43.12 14.13
C GLN A 1136 -7.09 -41.58 14.22
N ASP A 1137 -6.01 -40.88 13.89
CA ASP A 1137 -5.98 -39.41 13.96
C ASP A 1137 -6.16 -38.71 12.59
N GLU A 1138 -6.19 -39.45 11.48
CA GLU A 1138 -6.43 -38.83 10.16
C GLU A 1138 -7.87 -38.35 9.97
N GLU A 1139 -8.85 -38.92 10.70
CA GLU A 1139 -10.23 -38.41 10.66
C GLU A 1139 -10.46 -37.15 11.52
N GLU A 1140 -9.62 -36.87 12.54
CA GLU A 1140 -9.71 -35.61 13.31
C GLU A 1140 -8.87 -34.46 12.72
N MET A 1141 -7.91 -34.73 11.83
CA MET A 1141 -7.14 -33.66 11.17
C MET A 1141 -7.79 -33.10 9.90
N TYR A 1142 -8.83 -33.74 9.35
CA TYR A 1142 -9.56 -33.29 8.17
C TYR A 1142 -10.97 -32.73 8.43
N LEU A 1143 -11.39 -32.58 9.69
CA LEU A 1143 -12.65 -31.93 10.06
C LEU A 1143 -12.42 -30.72 10.97
N ASN A 1144 -12.10 -29.60 10.35
CA ASN A 1144 -12.58 -28.27 10.77
C ASN A 1144 -12.83 -27.36 9.55
N SER A 1145 -13.20 -27.95 8.40
CA SER A 1145 -13.58 -27.25 7.17
C SER A 1145 -15.04 -27.50 6.74
N SER A 1146 -15.88 -28.09 7.60
CA SER A 1146 -17.32 -28.27 7.31
C SER A 1146 -18.21 -28.03 8.51
N VAL A 1147 -18.44 -26.75 8.85
CA VAL A 1147 -19.73 -26.27 9.35
C VAL A 1147 -20.07 -24.99 8.60
N MET A 1148 -20.55 -25.14 7.37
CA MET A 1148 -21.51 -24.19 6.83
C MET A 1148 -22.79 -24.36 7.67
N PRO A 1149 -23.30 -23.35 8.36
CA PRO A 1149 -24.69 -23.39 8.76
C PRO A 1149 -25.52 -23.18 7.49
N THR A 1150 -26.09 -24.26 6.99
CA THR A 1150 -27.37 -24.22 6.29
C THR A 1150 -28.34 -23.38 7.13
N VAL A 1151 -28.65 -22.18 6.64
CA VAL A 1151 -29.97 -21.52 6.57
C VAL A 1151 -29.76 -19.99 6.53
N LEU A 1152 -30.11 -19.43 5.37
CA LEU A 1152 -30.32 -18.02 4.99
C LEU A 1152 -29.09 -17.11 4.85
#